data_AF-A0A661W1F7-F1
#
_entry.id   AF-A0A661W1F7-F1
#
_cell.length_a   1.000
_cell.length_b   1.000
_cell.length_c   1.000
_cell.angle_alpha   90.00
_cell.angle_beta   90.00
_cell.angle_gamma   90.00
#
_symmetry.space_group_name_H-M   'P 1'
#
loop_
_entity.id
_entity.type
_entity.pdbx_description
1 polymer ?
#
loop_
_entity_poly.entity_id
_entity_poly.type
_entity_poly.pdbx_seq_one_letter_code
_entity_poly.pdbx_strand_id
1 'polypeptide(L)'
;TASGTLTNYVTATTTASETVLINNSATWSTEVKTRPPLYLPLLLRNYIPPPYGVIIEAVLYDGLQANDYDEAVLLLNGNYQAVDLTGWELCKWVTTDWSCTDLPAVAIAPHQRLWLARSRTDFKASFGFEPDYVLPGWPALANSGDEVVLRDAGGFVRDALVYKNGDKTIDGWDGAAVWPYGGSNFAEAGQILYRYPDEETGLPSQDTDTVADWAQYADDPWHGRRARYPGWDLERFFQPALDTSGVVTVGIAPDNAYQVVVDTIRSAEESIELEVYTLKHYGLVTELVQQAQQGVSVTVLLEGGPAGGIEDQELWACQQLHATGHGLCYFMVNSDTLKIYDRYTFMHAKFMIVDQERLLVGSQNLTHSSLPGDDKGNGTGGSRGVVLVTDAPEMVARAVEIFEADCDPENHADISMWGPDNVLGYGAPPQGFTPDTGEDWMTYTVRFPQPLATTGTWFELVTAPESALRTGDALLGLVARAGAGDAVYVEQLYEYPDWGDPANAPNLRLQAYIDAARRGARVRILLNGGTFNIDNFSLTNNVEAAAYVNSIAEAEGLDLSAHLGDPTEYGIHNKMVLVDLGAEGKYVHVGSINGSETSSKVNREMALQVRSAALFDYLYSMFDYDWNYQSPLRHPLISEVMYRPSDSPLTGEWIEIYNPTAENVDLSGWYLGDMTAEVNALPDDCGDGMYRFPAGALLPAGGMIVVAQQAEDVVGFTPDYEFLIDPNRDSPGVPNMVRVDPGTCDGLALANEGDEIVLRDGGGAAVDVVVYGSGSFSGVVPHPGGVNAGHSLERRPPEQDTDDCSRDFFDRYPPTPGALPE
;
A
#
# COMPACT_ATOMS: atom_id res chain seq x y z
N THR A 1 -10.87 39.59 13.69
CA THR A 1 -9.75 40.12 12.89
C THR A 1 -9.55 41.58 13.23
N ALA A 2 -8.39 41.96 13.79
CA ALA A 2 -8.07 43.35 14.12
C ALA A 2 -6.93 43.81 13.22
N SER A 3 -7.16 44.84 12.42
CA SER A 3 -6.12 45.60 11.73
C SER A 3 -5.95 46.95 12.44
N GLY A 4 -4.71 47.40 12.57
CA GLY A 4 -4.42 48.65 13.28
C GLY A 4 -2.95 48.82 13.63
N THR A 5 -2.61 50.03 14.04
CA THR A 5 -1.28 50.37 14.55
C THR A 5 -1.25 50.16 16.06
N LEU A 6 -0.47 49.18 16.51
CA LEU A 6 -0.18 48.99 17.93
C LEU A 6 1.00 49.88 18.31
N THR A 7 0.82 50.74 19.31
CA THR A 7 1.93 51.53 19.87
C THR A 7 2.46 50.81 21.10
N ASN A 8 3.68 50.29 21.01
CA ASN A 8 4.34 49.58 22.09
C ASN A 8 5.13 50.54 22.95
N TYR A 9 5.08 50.35 24.27
CA TYR A 9 5.83 51.13 25.25
C TYR A 9 6.69 50.19 26.08
N VAL A 10 7.99 50.47 26.13
CA VAL A 10 8.89 49.82 27.11
C VAL A 10 9.36 50.91 28.05
N THR A 11 9.17 50.69 29.34
CA THR A 11 9.69 51.58 30.39
C THR A 11 10.63 50.81 31.29
N ALA A 12 11.84 51.31 31.49
CA ALA A 12 12.80 50.75 32.44
C ALA A 12 12.73 51.50 33.77
N THR A 13 12.76 50.77 34.89
CA THR A 13 12.85 51.35 36.23
C THR A 13 14.03 50.77 36.99
N THR A 14 14.82 51.64 37.61
CA THR A 14 15.94 51.28 38.49
C THR A 14 15.62 51.63 39.94
N THR A 15 16.21 50.91 40.89
CA THR A 15 16.07 51.15 42.34
C THR A 15 17.04 52.20 42.88
N ALA A 16 17.96 52.70 42.05
CA ALA A 16 18.84 53.82 42.37
C ALA A 16 18.25 55.14 41.85
N SER A 17 18.49 56.24 42.58
CA SER A 17 17.93 57.58 42.35
C SER A 17 18.20 58.13 40.94
N GLU A 18 17.32 57.82 39.99
CA GLU A 18 17.32 58.40 38.66
C GLU A 18 16.49 59.69 38.67
N THR A 19 17.10 60.79 38.23
CA THR A 19 16.50 62.14 38.30
C THR A 19 15.91 62.61 36.98
N VAL A 20 16.05 61.82 35.91
CA VAL A 20 15.49 62.10 34.58
C VAL A 20 14.66 60.88 34.19
N LEU A 21 13.33 60.97 34.32
CA LEU A 21 12.43 59.85 34.02
C LEU A 21 11.98 59.82 32.55
N ILE A 22 12.24 60.89 31.80
CA ILE A 22 11.71 61.06 30.43
C ILE A 22 12.46 60.23 29.38
N ASN A 23 13.69 59.79 29.67
CA ASN A 23 14.48 58.90 28.82
C ASN A 23 14.34 57.42 29.21
N ASN A 24 13.52 57.10 30.22
CA ASN A 24 13.30 55.73 30.67
C ASN A 24 12.23 54.99 29.87
N SER A 25 11.66 55.63 28.86
CA SER A 25 10.66 55.02 27.98
C SER A 25 11.09 55.08 26.52
N ALA A 26 10.97 53.96 25.82
CA ALA A 26 11.02 53.90 24.36
C ALA A 26 9.63 53.54 23.81
N THR A 27 9.29 54.14 22.68
CA THR A 27 8.00 53.90 22.01
C THR A 27 8.23 53.63 20.54
N TRP A 28 7.60 52.58 20.02
CA TRP A 28 7.56 52.32 18.59
C TRP A 28 6.19 51.80 18.17
N SER A 29 5.88 51.93 16.87
CA SER A 29 4.62 51.50 16.29
C SER A 29 4.80 50.23 15.48
N THR A 30 3.95 49.24 15.72
CA THR A 30 3.83 48.02 14.91
C THR A 30 2.54 48.11 14.09
N GLU A 31 2.66 48.04 12.77
CA GLU A 31 1.51 47.92 11.87
C GLU A 31 1.04 46.47 11.81
N VAL A 32 -0.20 46.19 12.21
CA VAL A 32 -0.85 44.89 12.01
C VAL A 32 -1.70 44.97 10.74
N LYS A 33 -1.18 44.39 9.65
CA LYS A 33 -1.89 44.21 8.38
C LYS A 33 -2.37 42.77 8.27
N THR A 34 -3.65 42.58 7.94
CA THR A 34 -4.17 41.28 7.52
C THR A 34 -3.62 40.97 6.13
N ARG A 35 -2.57 40.15 6.05
CA ARG A 35 -2.15 39.49 4.81
C ARG A 35 -2.93 38.18 4.66
N PRO A 36 -3.23 37.73 3.43
CA PRO A 36 -3.64 36.34 3.23
C PRO A 36 -2.56 35.40 3.80
N PRO A 37 -2.94 34.18 4.25
CA PRO A 37 -1.97 33.22 4.77
C PRO A 37 -0.92 32.95 3.69
N LEU A 38 0.33 33.24 4.03
CA LEU A 38 1.49 32.89 3.24
C LEU A 38 1.89 31.49 3.73
N TYR A 39 1.53 30.46 2.99
CA TYR A 39 2.06 29.12 3.20
C TYR A 39 3.50 29.12 2.71
N LEU A 40 4.45 29.27 3.65
CA LEU A 40 5.84 28.97 3.38
C LEU A 40 5.96 27.46 3.15
N PRO A 41 6.85 26.98 2.26
CA PRO A 41 7.28 25.58 2.32
C PRO A 41 7.70 25.30 3.76
N LEU A 42 7.39 24.09 4.25
CA LEU A 42 7.72 23.57 5.58
C LEU A 42 8.91 24.36 6.14
N LEU A 43 8.65 25.30 7.07
CA LEU A 43 9.74 26.00 7.72
C LEU A 43 10.45 24.90 8.50
N LEU A 44 11.55 24.37 7.95
CA LEU A 44 12.63 23.76 8.70
C LEU A 44 12.80 24.67 9.91
N ARG A 45 12.28 24.22 11.06
CA ARG A 45 12.77 24.80 12.29
C ARG A 45 14.25 24.44 12.24
N ASN A 46 15.11 25.38 12.59
CA ASN A 46 16.48 25.01 12.92
C ASN A 46 16.43 24.21 14.24
N TYR A 47 15.74 23.07 14.23
CA TYR A 47 15.77 22.09 15.28
C TYR A 47 17.14 21.45 15.15
N ILE A 48 17.99 21.80 16.10
CA ILE A 48 19.26 21.14 16.27
C ILE A 48 18.99 20.20 17.44
N PRO A 49 19.01 18.87 17.24
CA PRO A 49 18.79 17.94 18.33
C PRO A 49 19.81 18.24 19.44
N PRO A 50 19.41 18.14 20.72
CA PRO A 50 20.30 18.41 21.84
C PRO A 50 21.50 17.46 21.77
N PRO A 51 22.72 17.89 22.18
CA PRO A 51 23.89 17.02 22.11
C PRO A 51 23.75 15.83 23.06
N TYR A 52 23.93 14.61 22.54
CA TYR A 52 23.79 13.34 23.29
C TYR A 52 25.06 12.47 23.30
N GLY A 53 26.24 13.01 22.98
CA GLY A 53 27.49 12.26 23.07
C GLY A 53 27.85 11.50 21.78
N VAL A 54 28.80 10.56 21.89
CA VAL A 54 29.08 9.59 20.81
C VAL A 54 28.32 8.33 21.15
N ILE A 55 27.48 7.87 20.23
CA ILE A 55 26.55 6.76 20.43
C ILE A 55 26.77 5.67 19.39
N ILE A 56 26.33 4.46 19.73
CA ILE A 56 26.07 3.34 18.85
C ILE A 56 24.75 3.63 18.14
N GLU A 57 24.83 4.00 16.86
CA GLU A 57 23.65 4.31 16.06
C GLU A 57 23.07 3.05 15.42
N ALA A 58 23.91 2.09 15.02
CA ALA A 58 23.47 0.86 14.40
C ALA A 58 24.40 -0.32 14.66
N VAL A 59 23.85 -1.54 14.65
CA VAL A 59 24.58 -2.79 14.87
C VAL A 59 24.06 -3.88 13.93
N LEU A 60 24.96 -4.49 13.18
CA LEU A 60 24.75 -5.78 12.50
C LEU A 60 25.44 -6.87 13.32
N TYR A 61 24.65 -7.77 13.90
CA TYR A 61 25.13 -8.84 14.79
C TYR A 61 24.89 -10.26 14.24
N ASP A 62 23.89 -10.44 13.37
CA ASP A 62 23.57 -11.70 12.69
C ASP A 62 23.75 -11.42 11.20
N GLY A 63 24.96 -11.69 10.71
CA GLY A 63 25.43 -11.25 9.40
C GLY A 63 24.93 -12.13 8.26
N LEU A 64 25.16 -11.68 7.03
CA LEU A 64 24.87 -12.45 5.82
C LEU A 64 26.07 -13.32 5.40
N GLN A 65 27.28 -12.96 5.85
CA GLN A 65 28.50 -13.66 5.49
C GLN A 65 28.84 -14.79 6.47
N ALA A 66 29.72 -15.70 6.05
CA ALA A 66 30.04 -16.89 6.82
C ALA A 66 30.61 -16.56 8.21
N ASN A 67 30.04 -17.13 9.26
CA ASN A 67 30.42 -16.88 10.67
C ASN A 67 30.30 -15.40 11.09
N ASP A 68 29.39 -14.67 10.44
CA ASP A 68 29.08 -13.28 10.76
C ASP A 68 30.33 -12.38 10.64
N TYR A 69 31.20 -12.64 9.66
CA TYR A 69 32.40 -11.83 9.45
C TYR A 69 32.10 -10.40 8.97
N ASP A 70 30.87 -10.16 8.51
CA ASP A 70 30.32 -8.85 8.17
C ASP A 70 29.70 -8.11 9.36
N GLU A 71 29.78 -8.65 10.59
CA GLU A 71 29.43 -7.92 11.81
C GLU A 71 30.02 -6.51 11.83
N ALA A 72 29.18 -5.54 12.22
CA ALA A 72 29.52 -4.14 12.14
C ALA A 72 28.77 -3.29 13.17
N VAL A 73 29.39 -2.18 13.55
CA VAL A 73 28.85 -1.18 14.46
C VAL A 73 29.04 0.20 13.83
N LEU A 74 27.96 0.97 13.73
CA LEU A 74 27.96 2.36 13.30
C LEU A 74 28.01 3.26 14.53
N LEU A 75 29.02 4.12 14.59
CA LEU A 75 29.12 5.17 15.61
C LEU A 75 28.68 6.51 15.03
N LEU A 76 27.94 7.29 15.82
CA LEU A 76 27.55 8.66 15.51
C LEU A 76 28.08 9.60 16.58
N ASN A 77 28.74 10.69 16.17
CA ASN A 77 29.02 11.79 17.08
C ASN A 77 27.85 12.79 17.10
N GLY A 78 26.96 12.67 18.08
CA GLY A 78 25.84 13.57 18.31
C GLY A 78 26.21 14.94 18.90
N ASN A 79 27.51 15.23 19.13
CA ASN A 79 27.96 16.53 19.63
C ASN A 79 28.19 17.55 18.53
N TYR A 80 28.23 18.83 18.91
CA TYR A 80 28.66 19.96 18.05
C TYR A 80 30.18 20.13 17.94
N GLN A 81 30.95 19.25 18.59
CA GLN A 81 32.41 19.27 18.57
C GLN A 81 32.93 17.89 18.16
N ALA A 82 34.09 17.88 17.52
CA ALA A 82 34.77 16.63 17.20
C ALA A 82 35.16 15.92 18.50
N VAL A 83 35.01 14.59 18.53
CA VAL A 83 35.38 13.75 19.67
C VAL A 83 36.52 12.84 19.27
N ASP A 84 37.63 12.89 20.01
CA ASP A 84 38.78 12.00 19.86
C ASP A 84 38.49 10.67 20.56
N LEU A 85 38.49 9.59 19.78
CA LEU A 85 38.25 8.22 20.24
C LEU A 85 39.54 7.52 20.71
N THR A 86 40.67 8.22 20.79
CA THR A 86 41.92 7.64 21.26
C THR A 86 41.75 7.04 22.67
N GLY A 87 41.97 5.72 22.77
CA GLY A 87 41.84 4.97 24.03
C GLY A 87 40.40 4.56 24.37
N TRP A 88 39.42 4.84 23.52
CA TRP A 88 38.07 4.28 23.66
C TRP A 88 38.08 2.79 23.27
N GLU A 89 37.12 2.04 23.79
CA GLU A 89 36.99 0.60 23.57
C GLU A 89 35.56 0.22 23.15
N LEU A 90 35.44 -0.76 22.24
CA LEU A 90 34.19 -1.45 21.92
C LEU A 90 34.20 -2.78 22.67
N CYS A 91 33.17 -3.01 23.49
CA CYS A 91 33.13 -4.13 24.40
C CYS A 91 31.82 -4.90 24.27
N LYS A 92 31.86 -6.17 24.69
CA LYS A 92 30.69 -6.97 25.02
C LYS A 92 30.82 -7.55 26.41
N TRP A 93 29.71 -7.85 27.07
CA TRP A 93 29.76 -8.54 28.36
C TRP A 93 30.07 -10.02 28.12
N VAL A 94 30.93 -10.59 28.96
CA VAL A 94 31.05 -12.05 29.08
C VAL A 94 30.70 -12.46 30.50
N THR A 95 30.91 -13.72 30.87
CA THR A 95 30.39 -14.29 32.12
C THR A 95 30.64 -13.47 33.39
N THR A 96 31.77 -12.79 33.54
CA THR A 96 32.08 -11.98 34.74
C THR A 96 32.87 -10.69 34.45
N ASP A 97 33.19 -10.38 33.19
CA ASP A 97 34.05 -9.25 32.83
C ASP A 97 33.75 -8.78 31.40
N TRP A 98 34.33 -7.65 30.99
CA TRP A 98 34.24 -7.14 29.64
C TRP A 98 35.23 -7.83 28.69
N SER A 99 34.79 -8.15 27.48
CA SER A 99 35.67 -8.46 26.35
C SER A 99 35.74 -7.24 25.44
N CYS A 100 36.84 -6.50 25.48
CA CYS A 100 37.00 -5.21 24.82
C CYS A 100 38.04 -5.22 23.69
N THR A 101 37.87 -4.33 22.72
CA THR A 101 38.84 -4.00 21.68
C THR A 101 39.00 -2.50 21.55
N ASP A 102 40.26 -2.05 21.49
CA ASP A 102 40.60 -0.63 21.29
C ASP A 102 40.03 -0.11 19.97
N LEU A 103 39.41 1.07 20.02
CA LEU A 103 39.05 1.83 18.83
C LEU A 103 40.30 2.44 18.18
N PRO A 104 40.26 2.71 16.85
CA PRO A 104 41.32 3.46 16.18
C PRO A 104 41.47 4.86 16.79
N ALA A 105 42.72 5.36 16.82
CA ALA A 105 43.01 6.74 17.21
C ALA A 105 42.53 7.72 16.11
N VAL A 106 41.25 8.07 16.16
CA VAL A 106 40.54 8.92 15.20
C VAL A 106 39.65 9.92 15.93
N ALA A 107 39.43 11.08 15.33
CA ALA A 107 38.40 12.01 15.77
C ALA A 107 37.18 11.93 14.85
N ILE A 108 35.99 11.71 15.40
CA ILE A 108 34.74 11.81 14.65
C ILE A 108 34.27 13.26 14.69
N ALA A 109 34.09 13.89 13.52
CA ALA A 109 33.60 15.26 13.43
C ALA A 109 32.13 15.38 13.90
N PRO A 110 31.65 16.59 14.22
CA PRO A 110 30.27 16.81 14.65
C PRO A 110 29.26 16.23 13.65
N HIS A 111 28.28 15.47 14.14
CA HIS A 111 27.22 14.84 13.34
C HIS A 111 27.76 13.97 12.19
N GLN A 112 28.94 13.39 12.36
CA GLN A 112 29.50 12.43 11.41
C GLN A 112 29.42 11.02 11.96
N ARG A 113 29.40 10.08 11.03
CA ARG A 113 29.29 8.64 11.25
C ARG A 113 30.62 7.95 10.96
N LEU A 114 30.81 6.79 11.56
CA LEU A 114 31.97 5.95 11.32
C LEU A 114 31.59 4.47 11.50
N TRP A 115 31.80 3.66 10.46
CA TRP A 115 31.61 2.22 10.49
C TRP A 115 32.85 1.49 11.02
N LEU A 116 32.64 0.70 12.06
CA LEU A 116 33.57 -0.27 12.59
C LEU A 116 33.12 -1.66 12.14
N ALA A 117 34.00 -2.45 11.55
CA ALA A 117 33.67 -3.80 11.10
C ALA A 117 34.68 -4.85 11.56
N ARG A 118 34.22 -6.10 11.61
CA ARG A 118 35.05 -7.28 11.88
C ARG A 118 35.98 -7.62 10.72
N SER A 119 35.51 -7.51 9.49
CA SER A 119 36.26 -7.78 8.26
C SER A 119 35.95 -6.76 7.19
N ARG A 120 36.98 -6.24 6.51
CA ARG A 120 36.81 -5.31 5.37
C ARG A 120 36.12 -5.99 4.19
N THR A 121 36.52 -7.21 3.88
CA THR A 121 36.04 -7.92 2.68
C THR A 121 34.60 -8.35 2.84
N ASP A 122 34.26 -8.94 3.98
CA ASP A 122 32.91 -9.46 4.23
C ASP A 122 31.92 -8.31 4.45
N PHE A 123 32.32 -7.25 5.16
CA PHE A 123 31.52 -6.02 5.23
C PHE A 123 31.25 -5.46 3.84
N LYS A 124 32.28 -5.29 3.00
CA LYS A 124 32.08 -4.77 1.64
C LYS A 124 31.16 -5.67 0.82
N ALA A 125 31.24 -6.98 0.98
CA ALA A 125 30.38 -7.93 0.26
C ALA A 125 28.90 -7.75 0.61
N SER A 126 28.56 -7.42 1.87
CA SER A 126 27.19 -7.18 2.30
C SER A 126 26.73 -5.73 2.06
N PHE A 127 27.58 -4.73 2.31
CA PHE A 127 27.19 -3.31 2.30
C PHE A 127 27.43 -2.60 0.97
N GLY A 128 28.28 -3.14 0.10
CA GLY A 128 28.71 -2.52 -1.16
C GLY A 128 29.84 -1.50 -1.02
N PHE A 129 30.12 -0.97 0.18
CA PHE A 129 31.23 -0.05 0.44
C PHE A 129 32.18 -0.58 1.51
N GLU A 130 33.38 -0.01 1.61
CA GLU A 130 34.34 -0.40 2.64
C GLU A 130 34.03 0.25 3.99
N PRO A 131 34.23 -0.45 5.12
CA PRO A 131 34.11 0.17 6.43
C PRO A 131 35.25 1.17 6.63
N ASP A 132 34.99 2.21 7.43
CA ASP A 132 36.01 3.19 7.80
C ASP A 132 37.18 2.51 8.51
N TYR A 133 36.88 1.60 9.45
CA TYR A 133 37.91 0.88 10.21
C TYR A 133 37.55 -0.59 10.44
N VAL A 134 38.59 -1.43 10.46
CA VAL A 134 38.51 -2.83 10.87
C VAL A 134 39.11 -2.97 12.26
N LEU A 135 38.45 -3.69 13.16
CA LEU A 135 38.97 -3.97 14.51
C LEU A 135 39.54 -5.40 14.59
N PRO A 136 40.87 -5.59 14.65
CA PRO A 136 41.48 -6.93 14.65
C PRO A 136 41.11 -7.82 15.85
N GLY A 137 40.64 -7.21 16.95
CA GLY A 137 40.23 -7.90 18.18
C GLY A 137 38.73 -8.16 18.29
N TRP A 138 37.95 -7.90 17.23
CA TRP A 138 36.49 -7.78 17.23
C TRP A 138 35.78 -8.66 18.27
N PRO A 139 34.98 -8.05 19.18
CA PRO A 139 34.17 -8.80 20.14
C PRO A 139 33.00 -9.47 19.41
N ALA A 140 33.21 -10.70 18.91
CA ALA A 140 32.19 -11.45 18.16
C ALA A 140 30.86 -11.50 18.92
N LEU A 141 29.79 -11.08 18.25
CA LEU A 141 28.47 -10.87 18.83
C LEU A 141 27.66 -12.18 18.73
N ALA A 142 26.83 -12.47 19.73
CA ALA A 142 26.03 -13.70 19.72
C ALA A 142 24.68 -13.48 19.04
N ASN A 143 24.35 -14.31 18.03
CA ASN A 143 23.07 -14.20 17.31
C ASN A 143 21.88 -14.49 18.26
N SER A 144 22.10 -15.18 19.38
CA SER A 144 21.08 -15.41 20.42
C SER A 144 20.84 -14.20 21.34
N GLY A 145 21.69 -13.17 21.32
CA GLY A 145 21.62 -12.02 22.22
C GLY A 145 22.94 -11.74 22.93
N ASP A 146 23.27 -10.46 23.03
CA ASP A 146 24.53 -9.92 23.57
C ASP A 146 24.35 -8.45 23.92
N GLU A 147 25.43 -7.81 24.36
CA GLU A 147 25.51 -6.37 24.59
C GLU A 147 26.64 -5.77 23.75
N VAL A 148 26.39 -4.59 23.20
CA VAL A 148 27.41 -3.79 22.50
C VAL A 148 27.60 -2.52 23.31
N VAL A 149 28.81 -2.30 23.83
CA VAL A 149 29.08 -1.23 24.79
C VAL A 149 30.28 -0.41 24.36
N LEU A 150 30.08 0.90 24.32
CA LEU A 150 31.14 1.86 24.02
C LEU A 150 31.70 2.43 25.32
N ARG A 151 33.01 2.31 25.55
CA ARG A 151 33.69 2.86 26.73
C ARG A 151 34.72 3.91 26.32
N ASP A 152 34.80 4.99 27.10
CA ASP A 152 35.81 6.01 26.86
C ASP A 152 37.20 5.63 27.39
N ALA A 153 38.20 6.49 27.17
CA ALA A 153 39.57 6.29 27.67
C ALA A 153 39.71 6.24 29.21
N GLY A 154 38.68 6.65 29.96
CA GLY A 154 38.59 6.49 31.41
C GLY A 154 38.00 5.14 31.83
N GLY A 155 37.49 4.35 30.88
CA GLY A 155 36.78 3.10 31.10
C GLY A 155 35.31 3.30 31.51
N PHE A 156 34.74 4.49 31.33
CA PHE A 156 33.33 4.74 31.61
C PHE A 156 32.47 4.36 30.40
N VAL A 157 31.33 3.70 30.63
CA VAL A 157 30.34 3.46 29.59
C VAL A 157 29.81 4.79 29.07
N ARG A 158 29.78 4.93 27.74
CA ARG A 158 29.28 6.10 27.02
C ARG A 158 27.98 5.84 26.29
N ASP A 159 27.81 4.63 25.78
CA ASP A 159 26.55 4.17 25.21
C ASP A 159 26.53 2.63 25.25
N ALA A 160 25.33 2.05 25.26
CA ALA A 160 25.13 0.61 25.17
C ALA A 160 23.91 0.24 24.33
N LEU A 161 23.98 -0.94 23.74
CA LEU A 161 22.84 -1.67 23.18
C LEU A 161 22.76 -3.03 23.86
N VAL A 162 21.56 -3.41 24.31
CA VAL A 162 21.27 -4.80 24.70
C VAL A 162 20.24 -5.37 23.74
N TYR A 163 20.53 -6.51 23.12
CA TYR A 163 19.62 -7.16 22.18
C TYR A 163 19.32 -8.62 22.53
N LYS A 164 18.11 -9.07 22.18
CA LYS A 164 17.57 -10.42 22.47
C LYS A 164 17.81 -10.87 23.92
N ASN A 165 18.57 -11.95 24.11
CA ASN A 165 18.87 -12.55 25.41
C ASN A 165 20.07 -11.92 26.15
N GLY A 166 20.55 -10.75 25.73
CA GLY A 166 21.58 -10.02 26.46
C GLY A 166 21.18 -9.64 27.90
N ASP A 167 22.18 -9.45 28.74
CA ASP A 167 22.12 -9.00 30.12
C ASP A 167 21.72 -7.52 30.21
N LYS A 168 20.48 -7.31 30.65
CA LYS A 168 19.87 -5.99 30.80
C LYS A 168 20.29 -5.27 32.09
N THR A 169 21.23 -5.84 32.85
CA THR A 169 21.71 -5.29 34.13
C THR A 169 23.03 -4.52 34.01
N ILE A 170 23.56 -4.37 32.79
CA ILE A 170 24.77 -3.59 32.52
C ILE A 170 24.54 -2.09 32.74
N ASP A 171 25.63 -1.38 33.04
CA ASP A 171 25.61 0.09 33.05
C ASP A 171 25.36 0.63 31.63
N GLY A 172 24.56 1.68 31.50
CA GLY A 172 24.25 2.33 30.21
C GLY A 172 23.06 1.73 29.45
N TRP A 173 22.27 0.85 30.07
CA TRP A 173 21.01 0.36 29.49
C TRP A 173 19.91 0.30 30.55
N ASP A 174 18.70 0.71 30.20
CA ASP A 174 17.50 0.58 31.03
C ASP A 174 16.36 -0.11 30.27
N GLY A 175 15.72 -1.07 30.92
CA GLY A 175 14.53 -1.74 30.40
C GLY A 175 14.78 -2.95 29.48
N ALA A 176 13.90 -3.11 28.49
CA ALA A 176 13.87 -4.30 27.63
C ALA A 176 15.01 -4.30 26.60
N ALA A 177 15.35 -5.49 26.10
CA ALA A 177 16.31 -5.63 25.01
C ALA A 177 15.66 -5.34 23.65
N VAL A 178 16.45 -4.88 22.69
CA VAL A 178 16.02 -4.72 21.29
C VAL A 178 15.88 -6.10 20.64
N TRP A 179 14.81 -6.30 19.88
CA TRP A 179 14.59 -7.51 19.07
C TRP A 179 14.54 -7.14 17.60
N PRO A 180 15.05 -7.96 16.68
CA PRO A 180 14.84 -7.75 15.25
C PRO A 180 13.34 -7.74 14.93
N TYR A 181 12.96 -6.95 13.94
CA TYR A 181 11.55 -6.82 13.58
C TYR A 181 11.17 -7.90 12.57
N GLY A 182 10.37 -8.89 13.00
CA GLY A 182 9.98 -10.03 12.17
C GLY A 182 8.87 -9.74 11.15
N GLY A 183 8.08 -8.68 11.33
CA GLY A 183 7.00 -8.23 10.42
C GLY A 183 6.23 -9.35 9.72
N SER A 184 5.91 -9.12 8.44
CA SER A 184 5.33 -10.09 7.51
C SER A 184 6.34 -11.15 7.02
N ASN A 185 7.05 -11.81 7.95
CA ASN A 185 8.16 -12.76 7.70
C ASN A 185 9.45 -12.12 7.16
N PHE A 186 9.80 -10.94 7.66
CA PHE A 186 11.08 -10.31 7.37
C PHE A 186 12.23 -11.15 7.90
N ALA A 187 13.27 -11.33 7.09
CA ALA A 187 14.44 -12.13 7.44
C ALA A 187 15.11 -11.54 8.68
N GLU A 188 15.43 -12.36 9.67
CA GLU A 188 16.13 -11.92 10.89
C GLU A 188 17.63 -11.73 10.64
N ALA A 189 18.24 -12.68 9.91
CA ALA A 189 19.62 -12.57 9.46
C ALA A 189 19.76 -11.37 8.52
N GLY A 190 20.86 -10.65 8.67
CA GLY A 190 21.13 -9.40 7.97
C GLY A 190 20.41 -8.18 8.55
N GLN A 191 19.49 -8.30 9.51
CA GLN A 191 18.89 -7.08 10.07
C GLN A 191 19.92 -6.25 10.84
N ILE A 192 20.01 -4.98 10.44
CA ILE A 192 20.72 -3.94 11.17
C ILE A 192 19.75 -3.38 12.21
N LEU A 193 20.06 -3.57 13.49
CA LEU A 193 19.39 -2.82 14.55
C LEU A 193 19.86 -1.38 14.45
N TYR A 194 18.96 -0.41 14.45
CA TYR A 194 19.35 1.00 14.30
C TYR A 194 18.45 1.94 15.11
N ARG A 195 19.02 3.05 15.55
CA ARG A 195 18.27 4.14 16.17
C ARG A 195 17.41 4.84 15.13
N TYR A 196 16.14 5.07 15.45
CA TYR A 196 15.23 5.68 14.47
C TYR A 196 15.65 7.15 14.22
N PRO A 197 15.73 7.58 12.95
CA PRO A 197 16.08 8.96 12.62
C PRO A 197 14.89 9.91 12.85
N ASP A 198 15.18 11.08 13.41
CA ASP A 198 14.27 12.21 13.49
C ASP A 198 13.93 12.73 12.09
N GLU A 199 12.65 12.91 11.81
CA GLU A 199 12.18 13.28 10.49
C GLU A 199 12.69 14.63 10.00
N GLU A 200 12.99 15.59 10.88
CA GLU A 200 13.49 16.90 10.48
C GLU A 200 15.00 16.89 10.19
N THR A 201 15.77 16.12 10.96
CA THR A 201 17.24 16.20 10.94
C THR A 201 17.94 15.00 10.30
N GLY A 202 17.28 13.84 10.18
CA GLY A 202 17.91 12.60 9.73
C GLY A 202 18.94 12.02 10.70
N LEU A 203 18.94 12.50 11.95
CA LEU A 203 19.77 12.02 13.06
C LEU A 203 18.85 11.43 14.14
N PRO A 204 19.32 10.51 15.00
CA PRO A 204 18.57 10.09 16.18
C PRO A 204 18.11 11.32 17.00
N SER A 205 16.83 11.35 17.37
CA SER A 205 16.21 12.49 18.06
C SER A 205 16.72 12.67 19.49
N GLN A 206 17.09 11.55 20.13
CA GLN A 206 17.54 11.44 21.50
C GLN A 206 18.29 10.11 21.72
N ASP A 207 18.94 10.01 22.87
CA ASP A 207 19.45 8.78 23.44
C ASP A 207 18.98 8.69 24.89
N THR A 208 18.12 7.71 25.17
CA THR A 208 17.52 7.47 26.48
C THR A 208 18.06 6.20 27.14
N ASP A 209 19.03 5.53 26.52
CA ASP A 209 19.54 4.23 26.95
C ASP A 209 18.45 3.14 27.01
N THR A 210 17.42 3.23 26.15
CA THR A 210 16.30 2.26 26.15
C THR A 210 15.97 1.74 24.75
N VAL A 211 15.21 0.63 24.69
CA VAL A 211 14.66 0.09 23.44
C VAL A 211 13.83 1.11 22.64
N ALA A 212 13.29 2.16 23.26
CA ALA A 212 12.45 3.15 22.60
C ALA A 212 13.21 4.04 21.59
N ASP A 213 14.54 4.07 21.66
CA ASP A 213 15.36 4.81 20.71
C ASP A 213 15.56 4.05 19.38
N TRP A 214 15.16 2.77 19.32
CA TRP A 214 15.46 1.86 18.21
C TRP A 214 14.27 1.72 17.27
N ALA A 215 14.53 1.70 15.97
CA ALA A 215 13.51 1.57 14.94
C ALA A 215 12.77 0.22 14.98
N GLN A 216 13.29 -0.76 15.72
CA GLN A 216 12.61 -2.03 15.97
C GLN A 216 11.61 -1.97 17.14
N TYR A 217 11.49 -0.83 17.83
CA TYR A 217 10.66 -0.74 19.03
C TYR A 217 9.21 -1.16 18.73
N ALA A 218 8.72 -2.16 19.46
CA ALA A 218 7.44 -2.80 19.19
C ALA A 218 6.24 -1.98 19.68
N ASP A 219 6.40 -1.10 20.66
CA ASP A 219 5.28 -0.32 21.19
C ASP A 219 5.11 1.05 20.49
N ASP A 220 5.93 1.37 19.49
CA ASP A 220 5.73 2.51 18.59
C ASP A 220 5.41 2.01 17.17
N PRO A 221 4.13 1.95 16.77
CA PRO A 221 3.75 1.58 15.41
C PRO A 221 4.17 2.62 14.36
N TRP A 222 4.28 3.89 14.73
CA TRP A 222 4.48 5.00 13.80
C TRP A 222 5.95 5.16 13.42
N HIS A 223 6.86 5.15 14.40
CA HIS A 223 8.30 5.31 14.15
C HIS A 223 9.08 3.99 14.32
N GLY A 224 8.55 3.06 15.11
CA GLY A 224 9.14 1.75 15.34
C GLY A 224 8.70 0.68 14.33
N ARG A 225 8.91 -0.59 14.68
CA ARG A 225 8.55 -1.75 13.85
C ARG A 225 9.14 -1.69 12.44
N ARG A 226 10.41 -1.31 12.31
CA ARG A 226 11.14 -1.22 11.03
C ARG A 226 12.26 -2.25 10.94
N ALA A 227 12.52 -2.70 9.72
CA ALA A 227 13.72 -3.44 9.36
C ALA A 227 14.71 -2.49 8.67
N ARG A 228 15.97 -2.93 8.59
CA ARG A 228 17.02 -2.36 7.74
C ARG A 228 17.98 -3.47 7.37
N TYR A 229 18.43 -3.52 6.12
CA TYR A 229 19.41 -4.49 5.64
C TYR A 229 20.68 -3.79 5.11
N PRO A 230 21.83 -4.50 5.04
CA PRO A 230 23.04 -4.02 4.40
C PRO A 230 22.79 -3.51 2.99
N GLY A 231 23.51 -2.45 2.60
CA GLY A 231 23.36 -1.82 1.29
C GLY A 231 22.17 -0.88 1.15
N TRP A 232 21.35 -0.69 2.19
CA TRP A 232 20.35 0.38 2.22
C TRP A 232 20.99 1.73 2.54
N ASP A 233 20.83 2.68 1.62
CA ASP A 233 21.27 4.07 1.71
C ASP A 233 20.30 4.96 2.52
N LEU A 234 19.86 4.46 3.68
CA LEU A 234 18.86 5.12 4.53
C LEU A 234 19.23 6.58 4.79
N GLU A 235 20.45 6.87 5.24
CA GLU A 235 20.87 8.23 5.60
C GLU A 235 20.85 9.19 4.40
N ARG A 236 21.03 8.66 3.18
CA ARG A 236 21.02 9.44 1.94
C ARG A 236 19.60 9.72 1.46
N PHE A 237 18.70 8.74 1.55
CA PHE A 237 17.36 8.81 0.97
C PHE A 237 16.21 8.97 1.98
N PHE A 238 16.52 9.06 3.28
CA PHE A 238 15.51 9.24 4.33
C PHE A 238 14.66 10.51 4.15
N GLN A 239 15.26 11.59 3.65
CA GLN A 239 14.52 12.81 3.33
C GLN A 239 13.96 12.72 1.90
N PRO A 240 12.65 12.94 1.70
CA PRO A 240 12.12 13.01 0.36
C PRO A 240 12.72 14.21 -0.39
N ALA A 241 12.85 14.09 -1.72
CA ALA A 241 13.27 15.23 -2.54
C ALA A 241 12.09 16.18 -2.72
N LEU A 242 12.35 17.49 -2.80
CA LEU A 242 11.33 18.52 -2.96
C LEU A 242 11.64 19.43 -4.15
N ASP A 243 10.61 19.78 -4.92
CA ASP A 243 10.71 20.82 -5.95
C ASP A 243 9.56 21.83 -5.83
N THR A 244 9.74 23.01 -6.42
CA THR A 244 8.78 24.12 -6.39
C THR A 244 7.99 24.29 -7.69
N SER A 245 8.45 23.72 -8.80
CA SER A 245 7.70 23.76 -10.08
C SER A 245 8.25 22.79 -11.14
N GLY A 246 7.40 22.39 -12.08
CA GLY A 246 7.74 21.52 -13.20
C GLY A 246 6.51 21.27 -14.08
N VAL A 247 6.72 20.86 -15.32
CA VAL A 247 5.68 20.32 -16.19
C VAL A 247 5.43 18.87 -15.78
N VAL A 248 4.16 18.47 -15.75
CA VAL A 248 3.75 17.09 -15.52
C VAL A 248 2.75 16.67 -16.60
N THR A 249 3.00 15.52 -17.21
CA THR A 249 2.08 14.83 -18.12
C THR A 249 1.54 13.58 -17.44
N VAL A 250 0.24 13.34 -17.53
CA VAL A 250 -0.42 12.17 -16.96
C VAL A 250 -1.06 11.33 -18.05
N GLY A 251 -0.90 10.01 -17.92
CA GLY A 251 -1.61 9.01 -18.70
C GLY A 251 -2.44 8.08 -17.82
N ILE A 252 -3.61 7.67 -18.31
CA ILE A 252 -4.51 6.70 -17.66
C ILE A 252 -4.49 5.40 -18.44
N ALA A 253 -4.21 4.29 -17.76
CA ALA A 253 -4.34 2.95 -18.31
C ALA A 253 -5.76 2.42 -18.09
N PRO A 254 -6.31 1.62 -19.02
CA PRO A 254 -5.72 1.23 -20.31
C PRO A 254 -5.86 2.27 -21.44
N ASP A 255 -6.51 3.40 -21.18
CA ASP A 255 -6.99 4.33 -22.19
C ASP A 255 -5.90 5.01 -23.04
N ASN A 256 -4.97 5.74 -22.43
CA ASN A 256 -3.98 6.57 -23.11
C ASN A 256 -2.55 6.45 -22.54
N ALA A 257 -2.36 5.78 -21.40
CA ALA A 257 -1.06 5.66 -20.74
C ALA A 257 0.00 5.02 -21.63
N TYR A 258 -0.34 3.99 -22.42
CA TYR A 258 0.60 3.36 -23.35
C TYR A 258 1.28 4.38 -24.28
N GLN A 259 0.49 5.31 -24.85
CA GLN A 259 1.04 6.33 -25.75
C GLN A 259 1.95 7.32 -25.01
N VAL A 260 1.63 7.68 -23.76
CA VAL A 260 2.50 8.53 -22.93
C VAL A 260 3.86 7.86 -22.69
N VAL A 261 3.88 6.56 -22.41
CA VAL A 261 5.15 5.81 -22.23
C VAL A 261 5.93 5.76 -23.55
N VAL A 262 5.27 5.45 -24.67
CA VAL A 262 5.91 5.41 -26.00
C VAL A 262 6.51 6.76 -26.37
N ASP A 263 5.76 7.85 -26.20
CA ASP A 263 6.24 9.20 -26.52
C ASP A 263 7.40 9.62 -25.62
N THR A 264 7.41 9.17 -24.36
CA THR A 264 8.53 9.39 -23.44
C THR A 264 9.80 8.66 -23.91
N ILE A 265 9.71 7.38 -24.25
CA ILE A 265 10.84 6.59 -24.80
C ILE A 265 11.38 7.26 -26.08
N ARG A 266 10.48 7.62 -27.00
CA ARG A 266 10.84 8.25 -28.27
C ARG A 266 11.42 9.66 -28.13
N SER A 267 11.25 10.29 -26.95
CA SER A 267 11.83 11.61 -26.68
C SER A 267 13.32 11.57 -26.34
N ALA A 268 13.88 10.37 -26.10
CA ALA A 268 15.29 10.22 -25.71
C ALA A 268 16.25 10.57 -26.84
N GLU A 269 17.28 11.33 -26.51
CA GLU A 269 18.37 11.70 -27.41
C GLU A 269 19.72 11.09 -26.99
N GLU A 270 19.93 10.83 -25.70
CA GLU A 270 21.18 10.40 -25.10
C GLU A 270 21.05 9.11 -24.29
N SER A 271 20.12 9.05 -23.34
CA SER A 271 19.99 7.90 -22.43
C SER A 271 18.57 7.59 -21.97
N ILE A 272 18.36 6.31 -21.62
CA ILE A 272 17.18 5.81 -20.94
C ILE A 272 17.63 4.88 -19.82
N GLU A 273 17.31 5.22 -18.58
CA GLU A 273 17.48 4.36 -17.42
C GLU A 273 16.11 3.90 -16.92
N LEU A 274 15.95 2.61 -16.65
CA LEU A 274 14.66 2.00 -16.30
C LEU A 274 14.81 1.07 -15.10
N GLU A 275 14.02 1.27 -14.06
CA GLU A 275 13.89 0.35 -12.93
C GLU A 275 12.43 -0.10 -12.82
N VAL A 276 12.19 -1.39 -13.08
CA VAL A 276 10.83 -1.94 -13.14
C VAL A 276 10.76 -3.37 -12.63
N TYR A 277 9.65 -3.69 -11.97
CA TYR A 277 9.37 -5.04 -11.47
C TYR A 277 9.29 -6.11 -12.57
N THR A 278 8.68 -5.80 -13.73
CA THR A 278 8.64 -6.71 -14.89
C THR A 278 8.64 -5.94 -16.21
N LEU A 279 9.31 -6.49 -17.23
CA LEU A 279 9.36 -5.94 -18.60
C LEU A 279 8.94 -6.99 -19.63
N LYS A 280 7.63 -7.09 -19.87
CA LYS A 280 7.04 -8.12 -20.75
C LYS A 280 6.37 -7.56 -22.00
N HIS A 281 6.17 -6.25 -22.06
CA HIS A 281 5.45 -5.60 -23.15
C HIS A 281 6.28 -5.54 -24.45
N TYR A 282 5.92 -6.34 -25.45
CA TYR A 282 6.61 -6.41 -26.75
C TYR A 282 6.78 -5.05 -27.45
N GLY A 283 5.70 -4.26 -27.53
CA GLY A 283 5.73 -2.93 -28.14
C GLY A 283 6.74 -1.98 -27.47
N LEU A 284 6.68 -1.81 -26.14
CA LEU A 284 7.62 -0.97 -25.40
C LEU A 284 9.07 -1.43 -25.54
N VAL A 285 9.33 -2.75 -25.49
CA VAL A 285 10.66 -3.32 -25.74
C VAL A 285 11.15 -2.95 -27.14
N THR A 286 10.27 -3.02 -28.15
CA THR A 286 10.61 -2.63 -29.53
C THR A 286 10.98 -1.15 -29.64
N GLU A 287 10.26 -0.26 -28.94
CA GLU A 287 10.59 1.17 -28.89
C GLU A 287 11.96 1.42 -28.22
N LEU A 288 12.24 0.76 -27.09
CA LEU A 288 13.54 0.85 -26.42
C LEU A 288 14.69 0.35 -27.32
N VAL A 289 14.49 -0.79 -27.98
CA VAL A 289 15.45 -1.35 -28.94
C VAL A 289 15.67 -0.41 -30.12
N GLN A 290 14.62 0.25 -30.61
CA GLN A 290 14.73 1.23 -31.69
C GLN A 290 15.53 2.47 -31.27
N GLN A 291 15.35 2.97 -30.05
CA GLN A 291 16.17 4.06 -29.51
C GLN A 291 17.63 3.64 -29.36
N ALA A 292 17.88 2.43 -28.82
CA ALA A 292 19.22 1.88 -28.71
C ALA A 292 19.93 1.72 -30.08
N GLN A 293 19.21 1.29 -31.11
CA GLN A 293 19.73 1.23 -32.48
C GLN A 293 20.05 2.61 -33.08
N GLN A 294 19.46 3.68 -32.57
CA GLN A 294 19.76 5.06 -32.95
C GLN A 294 20.93 5.67 -32.16
N GLY A 295 21.48 4.94 -31.19
CA GLY A 295 22.66 5.34 -30.42
C GLY A 295 22.37 5.80 -29.00
N VAL A 296 21.10 5.83 -28.57
CA VAL A 296 20.70 6.10 -27.18
C VAL A 296 21.19 4.95 -26.28
N SER A 297 21.83 5.26 -25.15
CA SER A 297 22.17 4.23 -24.17
C SER A 297 20.94 3.81 -23.39
N VAL A 298 20.64 2.51 -23.31
CA VAL A 298 19.48 1.99 -22.56
C VAL A 298 19.96 1.06 -21.46
N THR A 299 19.70 1.41 -20.21
CA THR A 299 20.03 0.58 -19.04
C THR A 299 18.76 0.19 -18.31
N VAL A 300 18.53 -1.12 -18.16
CA VAL A 300 17.35 -1.66 -17.48
C VAL A 300 17.78 -2.44 -16.25
N LEU A 301 17.16 -2.17 -15.11
CA LEU A 301 17.27 -2.92 -13.87
C LEU A 301 15.90 -3.58 -13.57
N LEU A 302 15.88 -4.91 -13.42
CA LEU A 302 14.68 -5.73 -13.23
C LEU A 302 14.71 -6.51 -11.91
N GLU A 303 13.55 -6.75 -11.32
CA GLU A 303 13.41 -7.71 -10.22
C GLU A 303 13.83 -9.12 -10.71
N GLY A 304 14.72 -9.81 -9.99
CA GLY A 304 15.23 -11.13 -10.38
C GLY A 304 14.38 -12.31 -9.93
N GLY A 305 13.40 -12.09 -9.06
CA GLY A 305 12.43 -13.07 -8.59
C GLY A 305 11.03 -12.47 -8.39
N PRO A 306 10.38 -11.90 -9.43
CA PRO A 306 9.04 -11.33 -9.28
C PRO A 306 8.03 -12.44 -8.95
N ALA A 307 6.82 -12.07 -8.53
CA ALA A 307 5.75 -13.01 -8.25
C ALA A 307 5.45 -13.83 -9.52
N GLY A 308 5.57 -15.16 -9.42
CA GLY A 308 5.49 -16.06 -10.58
C GLY A 308 6.84 -16.39 -11.22
N GLY A 309 7.92 -15.71 -10.84
CA GLY A 309 9.27 -15.85 -11.37
C GLY A 309 9.51 -15.07 -12.66
N ILE A 310 10.78 -15.02 -13.10
CA ILE A 310 11.16 -14.46 -14.40
C ILE A 310 10.60 -15.32 -15.53
N GLU A 311 9.99 -14.66 -16.51
CA GLU A 311 9.49 -15.31 -17.72
C GLU A 311 10.45 -15.18 -18.92
N ASP A 312 10.35 -16.12 -19.86
CA ASP A 312 11.15 -16.12 -21.11
C ASP A 312 10.97 -14.82 -21.92
N GLN A 313 9.82 -14.15 -21.79
CA GLN A 313 9.55 -12.86 -22.44
C GLN A 313 10.50 -11.75 -21.93
N GLU A 314 10.86 -11.75 -20.65
CA GLU A 314 11.77 -10.76 -20.05
C GLU A 314 13.21 -11.04 -20.47
N LEU A 315 13.60 -12.31 -20.46
CA LEU A 315 14.88 -12.77 -21.01
C LEU A 315 15.03 -12.42 -22.49
N TRP A 316 13.94 -12.55 -23.26
CA TRP A 316 13.89 -12.11 -24.66
C TRP A 316 14.06 -10.59 -24.78
N ALA A 317 13.39 -9.79 -23.95
CA ALA A 317 13.51 -8.34 -23.97
C ALA A 317 14.97 -7.90 -23.75
N CYS A 318 15.63 -8.47 -22.74
CA CYS A 318 17.03 -8.21 -22.46
C CYS A 318 17.96 -8.71 -23.57
N GLN A 319 17.66 -9.86 -24.19
CA GLN A 319 18.38 -10.32 -25.37
C GLN A 319 18.31 -9.30 -26.52
N GLN A 320 17.12 -8.72 -26.79
CA GLN A 320 16.95 -7.76 -27.89
C GLN A 320 17.72 -6.47 -27.61
N LEU A 321 17.65 -5.95 -26.38
CA LEU A 321 18.40 -4.76 -25.96
C LEU A 321 19.91 -5.00 -26.06
N HIS A 322 20.39 -6.11 -25.51
CA HIS A 322 21.81 -6.47 -25.56
C HIS A 322 22.34 -6.59 -27.00
N ALA A 323 21.54 -7.14 -27.91
CA ALA A 323 21.92 -7.31 -29.32
C ALA A 323 22.16 -5.99 -30.07
N THR A 324 21.69 -4.85 -29.54
CA THR A 324 21.95 -3.52 -30.13
C THR A 324 23.37 -3.02 -29.88
N GLY A 325 24.06 -3.55 -28.85
CA GLY A 325 25.35 -3.02 -28.37
C GLY A 325 25.26 -1.72 -27.55
N HIS A 326 24.05 -1.17 -27.39
CA HIS A 326 23.76 0.03 -26.58
C HIS A 326 22.78 -0.25 -25.42
N GLY A 327 22.27 -1.48 -25.32
CA GLY A 327 21.37 -1.92 -24.26
C GLY A 327 22.09 -2.77 -23.19
N LEU A 328 21.87 -2.43 -21.92
CA LEU A 328 22.27 -3.20 -20.75
C LEU A 328 21.05 -3.62 -19.94
N CYS A 329 21.05 -4.86 -19.47
CA CYS A 329 20.03 -5.38 -18.57
C CYS A 329 20.70 -5.96 -17.32
N TYR A 330 20.16 -5.62 -16.16
CA TYR A 330 20.55 -6.12 -14.86
C TYR A 330 19.32 -6.68 -14.13
N PHE A 331 19.58 -7.61 -13.22
CA PHE A 331 18.58 -8.16 -12.31
C PHE A 331 19.06 -7.96 -10.88
N MET A 332 18.17 -7.59 -9.96
CA MET A 332 18.41 -7.74 -8.52
C MET A 332 18.12 -9.19 -8.13
N VAL A 333 19.11 -9.92 -7.62
CA VAL A 333 19.06 -11.38 -7.49
C VAL A 333 19.34 -11.82 -6.06
N ASN A 334 18.76 -12.96 -5.70
CA ASN A 334 19.05 -13.66 -4.45
C ASN A 334 19.51 -15.09 -4.74
N SER A 335 20.55 -15.56 -4.05
CA SER A 335 21.07 -16.92 -4.19
C SER A 335 21.79 -17.41 -2.94
N ASP A 336 21.10 -18.22 -2.13
CA ASP A 336 21.67 -18.89 -0.97
C ASP A 336 22.91 -19.74 -1.29
N THR A 337 22.94 -20.33 -2.50
CA THR A 337 24.02 -21.20 -2.95
C THR A 337 25.29 -20.39 -3.27
N LEU A 338 25.12 -19.22 -3.88
CA LEU A 338 26.23 -18.33 -4.22
C LEU A 338 26.53 -17.29 -3.14
N LYS A 339 25.75 -17.28 -2.05
CA LYS A 339 25.85 -16.30 -0.96
C LYS A 339 25.64 -14.86 -1.46
N ILE A 340 24.66 -14.71 -2.34
CA ILE A 340 24.16 -13.44 -2.81
C ILE A 340 22.83 -13.21 -2.12
N TYR A 341 22.64 -12.04 -1.53
CA TYR A 341 21.46 -11.68 -0.76
C TYR A 341 20.94 -10.35 -1.30
N ASP A 342 19.68 -10.32 -1.68
CA ASP A 342 18.99 -9.14 -2.17
C ASP A 342 18.84 -8.10 -1.06
N ARG A 343 19.06 -6.82 -1.42
CA ARG A 343 18.89 -5.72 -0.47
C ARG A 343 17.42 -5.50 -0.13
N TYR A 344 16.53 -5.63 -1.11
CA TYR A 344 15.09 -5.42 -0.93
C TYR A 344 14.35 -6.74 -1.17
N THR A 345 13.24 -6.97 -0.47
CA THR A 345 12.40 -8.16 -0.72
C THR A 345 11.90 -8.18 -2.16
N PHE A 346 11.55 -7.00 -2.70
CA PHE A 346 11.32 -6.81 -4.11
C PHE A 346 11.80 -5.42 -4.55
N MET A 347 12.41 -5.36 -5.72
CA MET A 347 12.53 -4.15 -6.53
C MET A 347 11.21 -3.87 -7.21
N HIS A 348 10.37 -3.08 -6.55
CA HIS A 348 8.98 -2.87 -6.98
C HIS A 348 8.72 -1.42 -7.41
N ALA A 349 9.74 -0.56 -7.49
CA ALA A 349 9.61 0.71 -8.18
C ALA A 349 9.28 0.50 -9.68
N LYS A 350 8.57 1.46 -10.28
CA LYS A 350 8.33 1.50 -11.73
C LYS A 350 8.59 2.91 -12.23
N PHE A 351 9.85 3.18 -12.57
CA PHE A 351 10.23 4.49 -13.08
C PHE A 351 11.22 4.40 -14.24
N MET A 352 11.19 5.43 -15.09
CA MET A 352 12.09 5.60 -16.22
C MET A 352 12.66 7.02 -16.20
N ILE A 353 13.96 7.13 -16.39
CA ILE A 353 14.66 8.40 -16.58
C ILE A 353 15.03 8.50 -18.06
N VAL A 354 14.78 9.65 -18.66
CA VAL A 354 15.14 9.92 -20.06
C VAL A 354 16.03 11.15 -20.10
N ASP A 355 17.22 10.98 -20.68
CA ASP A 355 18.28 11.98 -20.85
C ASP A 355 18.70 12.68 -19.54
N GLN A 356 18.37 12.09 -18.39
CA GLN A 356 18.46 12.76 -17.08
C GLN A 356 17.74 14.11 -17.01
N GLU A 357 16.72 14.29 -17.86
CA GLU A 357 15.90 15.52 -17.94
C GLU A 357 14.42 15.25 -17.66
N ARG A 358 13.97 13.99 -17.77
CA ARG A 358 12.59 13.60 -17.51
C ARG A 358 12.53 12.36 -16.64
N LEU A 359 11.55 12.33 -15.75
CA LEU A 359 11.22 11.21 -14.89
C LEU A 359 9.79 10.76 -15.18
N LEU A 360 9.63 9.49 -15.55
CA LEU A 360 8.35 8.80 -15.57
C LEU A 360 8.21 7.96 -14.30
N VAL A 361 7.10 8.08 -13.57
CA VAL A 361 6.72 7.21 -12.44
C VAL A 361 5.35 6.60 -12.72
N GLY A 362 5.19 5.30 -12.50
CA GLY A 362 3.96 4.59 -12.79
C GLY A 362 3.45 3.71 -11.66
N SER A 363 2.14 3.45 -11.67
CA SER A 363 1.51 2.43 -10.83
C SER A 363 1.52 1.04 -11.47
N GLN A 364 1.80 1.00 -12.76
CA GLN A 364 1.66 -0.15 -13.64
C GLN A 364 3.00 -0.85 -13.91
N ASN A 365 2.95 -2.17 -14.11
CA ASN A 365 4.06 -2.92 -14.67
C ASN A 365 4.14 -2.68 -16.18
N LEU A 366 5.29 -2.96 -16.81
CA LEU A 366 5.42 -2.85 -18.27
C LEU A 366 5.00 -4.16 -18.95
N THR A 367 3.71 -4.48 -18.85
CA THR A 367 3.05 -5.66 -19.45
C THR A 367 1.91 -5.24 -20.38
N HIS A 368 1.50 -6.12 -21.31
CA HIS A 368 0.34 -5.87 -22.20
C HIS A 368 -0.96 -5.66 -21.42
N SER A 369 -1.17 -6.43 -20.36
CA SER A 369 -2.35 -6.31 -19.49
C SER A 369 -2.37 -5.02 -18.66
N SER A 370 -1.25 -4.33 -18.51
CA SER A 370 -1.14 -3.09 -17.73
C SER A 370 -1.14 -1.83 -18.60
N LEU A 371 -0.60 -1.93 -19.81
CA LEU A 371 -0.41 -0.82 -20.75
C LEU A 371 -0.69 -1.31 -22.18
N PRO A 372 -1.93 -1.71 -22.53
CA PRO A 372 -2.22 -2.33 -23.82
C PRO A 372 -1.89 -1.38 -24.99
N GLY A 373 -1.13 -1.89 -25.96
CA GLY A 373 -0.79 -1.19 -27.20
C GLY A 373 -1.77 -1.38 -28.36
N ASP A 374 -3.00 -1.82 -28.08
CA ASP A 374 -4.05 -2.17 -29.06
C ASP A 374 -4.82 -0.97 -29.66
N ASP A 375 -5.72 -1.26 -30.62
CA ASP A 375 -6.50 -0.24 -31.34
C ASP A 375 -7.63 0.35 -30.48
N LYS A 376 -7.32 1.47 -29.82
CA LYS A 376 -8.27 2.25 -29.02
C LYS A 376 -9.57 2.65 -29.73
N GLY A 377 -9.64 2.56 -31.06
CA GLY A 377 -10.84 2.86 -31.85
C GLY A 377 -11.92 1.78 -31.85
N ASN A 378 -11.57 0.51 -31.56
CA ASN A 378 -12.52 -0.60 -31.48
C ASN A 378 -12.80 -1.07 -30.03
N GLY A 379 -12.00 -0.61 -29.07
CA GLY A 379 -12.04 -0.98 -27.66
C GLY A 379 -10.62 -1.07 -27.11
N THR A 380 -10.47 -1.49 -25.86
CA THR A 380 -9.20 -1.89 -25.24
C THR A 380 -9.50 -2.78 -24.03
N GLY A 381 -8.57 -2.98 -23.10
CA GLY A 381 -8.81 -3.69 -21.85
C GLY A 381 -7.58 -3.73 -20.95
N GLY A 382 -7.51 -4.63 -19.97
CA GLY A 382 -6.42 -4.63 -18.99
C GLY A 382 -6.71 -3.73 -17.79
N SER A 383 -5.70 -3.54 -16.93
CA SER A 383 -5.91 -2.99 -15.59
C SER A 383 -5.95 -1.47 -15.55
N ARG A 384 -6.76 -0.93 -14.64
CA ARG A 384 -6.78 0.51 -14.32
C ARG A 384 -5.49 0.91 -13.62
N GLY A 385 -4.86 2.00 -14.07
CA GLY A 385 -3.66 2.57 -13.43
C GLY A 385 -3.23 3.90 -14.04
N VAL A 386 -2.16 4.50 -13.50
CA VAL A 386 -1.71 5.85 -13.87
C VAL A 386 -0.20 5.89 -14.10
N VAL A 387 0.22 6.70 -15.08
CA VAL A 387 1.63 7.08 -15.30
C VAL A 387 1.76 8.60 -15.25
N LEU A 388 2.81 9.10 -14.61
CA LEU A 388 3.17 10.52 -14.56
C LEU A 388 4.55 10.72 -15.18
N VAL A 389 4.74 11.77 -15.97
CA VAL A 389 6.02 12.18 -16.56
C VAL A 389 6.29 13.62 -16.17
N THR A 390 7.45 13.92 -15.58
CA THR A 390 7.81 15.27 -15.11
C THR A 390 9.21 15.69 -15.56
N ASP A 391 9.41 17.00 -15.73
CA ASP A 391 10.71 17.64 -15.94
C ASP A 391 11.21 18.42 -14.71
N ALA A 392 10.56 18.22 -13.55
CA ALA A 392 10.96 18.87 -12.29
C ALA A 392 12.40 18.45 -11.91
N PRO A 393 13.38 19.38 -11.93
CA PRO A 393 14.80 19.04 -11.89
C PRO A 393 15.21 18.28 -10.61
N GLU A 394 14.66 18.63 -9.45
CA GLU A 394 15.03 17.94 -8.20
C GLU A 394 14.43 16.52 -8.13
N MET A 395 13.31 16.27 -8.83
CA MET A 395 12.73 14.92 -8.92
C MET A 395 13.59 14.03 -9.83
N VAL A 396 14.01 14.58 -10.97
CA VAL A 396 14.86 13.87 -11.93
C VAL A 396 16.23 13.59 -11.32
N ALA A 397 16.87 14.59 -10.70
CA ALA A 397 18.16 14.43 -10.02
C ALA A 397 18.10 13.36 -8.92
N ARG A 398 17.04 13.35 -8.09
CA ARG A 398 16.87 12.32 -7.07
C ARG A 398 16.65 10.94 -7.68
N ALA A 399 15.87 10.81 -8.75
CA ALA A 399 15.67 9.53 -9.41
C ALA A 399 16.98 8.98 -10.00
N VAL A 400 17.83 9.85 -10.57
CA VAL A 400 19.18 9.47 -11.04
C VAL A 400 20.02 8.96 -9.88
N GLU A 401 20.08 9.70 -8.76
CA GLU A 401 20.83 9.28 -7.57
C GLU A 401 20.40 7.91 -7.04
N ILE A 402 19.10 7.63 -7.08
CA ILE A 402 18.50 6.37 -6.68
C ILE A 402 18.89 5.26 -7.66
N PHE A 403 18.67 5.47 -8.96
CA PHE A 403 19.00 4.48 -9.99
C PHE A 403 20.47 4.09 -9.96
N GLU A 404 21.37 5.07 -9.77
CA GLU A 404 22.80 4.81 -9.65
C GLU A 404 23.16 4.01 -8.38
N ALA A 405 22.44 4.18 -7.28
CA ALA A 405 22.64 3.40 -6.05
C ALA A 405 22.03 1.98 -6.15
N ASP A 406 20.89 1.85 -6.82
CA ASP A 406 20.20 0.58 -7.00
C ASP A 406 20.89 -0.26 -8.08
N CYS A 407 21.36 0.33 -9.18
CA CYS A 407 21.99 -0.33 -10.32
C CYS A 407 23.54 -0.20 -10.34
N ASP A 408 24.21 -0.61 -9.26
CA ASP A 408 25.68 -0.58 -9.15
C ASP A 408 26.29 -2.00 -9.01
N PRO A 409 26.52 -2.72 -10.12
CA PRO A 409 27.11 -4.06 -10.11
C PRO A 409 28.59 -4.11 -9.71
N GLU A 410 29.27 -2.96 -9.60
CA GLU A 410 30.67 -2.95 -9.15
C GLU A 410 30.77 -3.14 -7.63
N ASN A 411 29.75 -2.68 -6.91
CA ASN A 411 29.73 -2.69 -5.46
C ASN A 411 28.67 -3.66 -4.90
N HIS A 412 27.57 -3.89 -5.60
CA HIS A 412 26.45 -4.70 -5.11
C HIS A 412 26.40 -6.08 -5.79
N ALA A 413 26.62 -7.14 -4.99
CA ALA A 413 26.67 -8.52 -5.46
C ALA A 413 25.31 -9.07 -5.91
N ASP A 414 24.22 -8.46 -5.45
CA ASP A 414 22.85 -8.73 -5.86
C ASP A 414 22.51 -8.15 -7.24
N ILE A 415 23.37 -7.34 -7.85
CA ILE A 415 23.12 -6.81 -9.20
C ILE A 415 23.82 -7.67 -10.24
N SER A 416 23.05 -8.54 -10.90
CA SER A 416 23.54 -9.48 -11.90
C SER A 416 23.22 -9.03 -13.31
N MET A 417 24.24 -8.85 -14.15
CA MET A 417 24.04 -8.50 -15.55
C MET A 417 23.51 -9.69 -16.35
N TRP A 418 22.53 -9.45 -17.21
CA TRP A 418 22.07 -10.41 -18.21
C TRP A 418 23.24 -10.85 -19.10
N GLY A 419 23.32 -12.14 -19.42
CA GLY A 419 24.31 -12.64 -20.37
C GLY A 419 24.17 -14.13 -20.68
N PRO A 420 24.66 -14.59 -21.85
CA PRO A 420 24.55 -16.01 -22.24
C PRO A 420 25.30 -16.95 -21.30
N ASP A 421 26.31 -16.45 -20.58
CA ASP A 421 27.11 -17.20 -19.61
C ASP A 421 26.73 -16.86 -18.15
N ASN A 422 25.60 -16.19 -17.91
CA ASN A 422 25.15 -15.85 -16.57
C ASN A 422 24.87 -17.14 -15.76
N VAL A 423 25.56 -17.29 -14.63
CA VAL A 423 25.54 -18.52 -13.81
C VAL A 423 24.25 -18.75 -13.04
N LEU A 424 23.41 -17.70 -12.90
CA LEU A 424 22.11 -17.74 -12.23
C LEU A 424 20.95 -18.00 -13.21
N GLY A 425 21.22 -18.07 -14.52
CA GLY A 425 20.20 -18.35 -15.53
C GLY A 425 19.55 -17.11 -16.16
N TYR A 426 20.00 -15.90 -15.81
CA TYR A 426 19.56 -14.65 -16.47
C TYR A 426 20.24 -14.49 -17.84
N GLY A 427 19.89 -15.36 -18.78
CA GLY A 427 20.49 -15.47 -20.11
C GLY A 427 19.45 -15.48 -21.23
N ALA A 428 19.83 -16.06 -22.37
CA ALA A 428 18.93 -16.12 -23.52
C ALA A 428 17.68 -16.96 -23.23
N PRO A 429 16.50 -16.57 -23.76
CA PRO A 429 15.32 -17.43 -23.71
C PRO A 429 15.57 -18.75 -24.47
N PRO A 430 14.75 -19.79 -24.24
CA PRO A 430 14.85 -21.06 -24.93
C PRO A 430 14.91 -20.92 -26.46
N GLN A 431 15.69 -21.78 -27.11
CA GLN A 431 15.79 -21.76 -28.57
C GLN A 431 14.41 -21.96 -29.22
N GLY A 432 14.02 -21.03 -30.09
CA GLY A 432 12.71 -21.06 -30.76
C GLY A 432 11.58 -20.39 -29.99
N PHE A 433 11.89 -19.73 -28.85
CA PHE A 433 10.94 -18.87 -28.16
C PHE A 433 10.33 -17.83 -29.13
N THR A 434 9.02 -17.70 -29.08
CA THR A 434 8.26 -16.72 -29.86
C THR A 434 7.69 -15.71 -28.87
N PRO A 435 8.07 -14.43 -28.95
CA PRO A 435 7.61 -13.44 -28.00
C PRO A 435 6.11 -13.20 -28.15
N ASP A 436 5.44 -12.99 -27.03
CA ASP A 436 4.05 -12.58 -26.99
C ASP A 436 3.93 -11.12 -27.46
N THR A 437 3.26 -10.92 -28.59
CA THR A 437 3.05 -9.59 -29.18
C THR A 437 1.87 -8.84 -28.58
N GLY A 438 1.12 -9.46 -27.68
CA GLY A 438 -0.12 -8.93 -27.11
C GLY A 438 -1.33 -9.23 -27.98
N GLU A 439 -2.51 -9.11 -27.37
CA GLU A 439 -3.82 -9.30 -28.01
C GLU A 439 -4.47 -7.94 -28.32
N ASP A 440 -5.43 -7.93 -29.26
CA ASP A 440 -6.27 -6.75 -29.54
C ASP A 440 -7.50 -6.81 -28.62
N TRP A 441 -7.48 -6.07 -27.50
CA TRP A 441 -8.58 -6.12 -26.54
C TRP A 441 -9.72 -5.22 -26.98
N MET A 442 -10.95 -5.70 -26.77
CA MET A 442 -12.18 -4.96 -27.08
C MET A 442 -13.18 -5.01 -25.93
N THR A 443 -12.73 -5.37 -24.72
CA THR A 443 -13.60 -5.65 -23.56
C THR A 443 -14.02 -4.37 -22.83
N TYR A 444 -13.24 -3.30 -22.94
CA TYR A 444 -13.47 -2.00 -22.32
C TYR A 444 -13.53 -0.88 -23.37
N THR A 445 -14.47 0.05 -23.20
CA THR A 445 -14.58 1.24 -24.05
C THR A 445 -13.78 2.39 -23.44
N VAL A 446 -12.84 2.95 -24.21
CA VAL A 446 -12.03 4.11 -23.81
C VAL A 446 -12.90 5.27 -23.30
N ARG A 447 -12.58 5.76 -22.11
CA ARG A 447 -13.23 6.88 -21.41
C ARG A 447 -12.39 8.14 -21.37
N PHE A 448 -11.08 7.99 -21.27
CA PHE A 448 -10.08 9.04 -21.17
C PHE A 448 -9.15 9.00 -22.38
N PRO A 449 -9.60 9.44 -23.57
CA PRO A 449 -8.85 9.22 -24.81
C PRO A 449 -7.62 10.14 -24.98
N GLN A 450 -7.41 11.13 -24.12
CA GLN A 450 -6.35 12.13 -24.27
C GLN A 450 -5.57 12.28 -22.97
N PRO A 451 -4.23 12.24 -23.00
CA PRO A 451 -3.42 12.56 -21.82
C PRO A 451 -3.55 14.05 -21.47
N LEU A 452 -3.18 14.41 -20.25
CA LEU A 452 -3.12 15.80 -19.80
C LEU A 452 -1.67 16.19 -19.52
N ALA A 453 -1.21 17.27 -20.17
CA ALA A 453 0.00 17.98 -19.78
C ALA A 453 -0.36 19.28 -19.05
N THR A 454 0.24 19.53 -17.90
CA THR A 454 -0.01 20.70 -17.05
C THR A 454 1.24 21.05 -16.23
N THR A 455 1.14 22.04 -15.34
CA THR A 455 2.23 22.42 -14.43
C THR A 455 1.90 22.01 -13.00
N GLY A 456 2.90 21.52 -12.28
CA GLY A 456 2.90 21.41 -10.82
C GLY A 456 3.51 22.64 -10.16
N THR A 457 3.05 22.95 -8.95
CA THR A 457 3.51 24.11 -8.16
C THR A 457 4.23 23.70 -6.87
N TRP A 458 4.43 22.40 -6.71
CA TRP A 458 5.18 21.74 -5.65
C TRP A 458 5.25 20.25 -6.02
N PHE A 459 6.40 19.63 -5.77
CA PHE A 459 6.63 18.21 -6.00
C PHE A 459 7.34 17.60 -4.80
N GLU A 460 7.08 16.32 -4.56
CA GLU A 460 7.82 15.51 -3.59
C GLU A 460 8.01 14.09 -4.13
N LEU A 461 9.24 13.58 -4.09
CA LEU A 461 9.56 12.21 -4.45
C LEU A 461 9.71 11.38 -3.18
N VAL A 462 8.79 10.43 -3.00
CA VAL A 462 8.69 9.53 -1.86
C VAL A 462 9.21 8.16 -2.26
N THR A 463 9.96 7.52 -1.37
CA THR A 463 10.53 6.20 -1.58
C THR A 463 10.29 5.27 -0.40
N ALA A 464 10.09 3.99 -0.67
CA ALA A 464 10.14 2.95 0.35
C ALA A 464 11.47 2.19 0.21
N PRO A 465 12.06 1.77 1.34
CA PRO A 465 11.51 1.80 2.70
C PRO A 465 11.81 3.09 3.49
N GLU A 466 12.49 4.08 2.90
CA GLU A 466 13.13 5.16 3.65
C GLU A 466 12.15 6.25 4.11
N SER A 467 11.33 6.78 3.21
CA SER A 467 10.48 7.96 3.48
C SER A 467 8.97 7.66 3.47
N ALA A 468 8.55 6.51 2.94
CA ALA A 468 7.14 6.17 2.70
C ALA A 468 6.23 6.23 3.95
N LEU A 469 6.78 6.01 5.15
CA LEU A 469 6.04 5.99 6.42
C LEU A 469 6.36 7.16 7.34
N ARG A 470 6.99 8.23 6.83
CA ARG A 470 7.16 9.48 7.59
C ARG A 470 5.81 10.13 7.85
N THR A 471 5.68 10.73 9.01
CA THR A 471 4.42 11.26 9.56
C THR A 471 4.29 12.78 9.42
N GLY A 472 5.40 13.51 9.27
CA GLY A 472 5.46 14.95 9.06
C GLY A 472 5.36 15.39 7.59
N ASP A 473 5.76 14.52 6.66
CA ASP A 473 5.69 14.71 5.20
C ASP A 473 5.34 13.38 4.50
N ALA A 474 5.69 13.21 3.21
CA ALA A 474 5.30 12.05 2.42
C ALA A 474 3.77 11.83 2.43
N LEU A 475 3.29 10.59 2.25
CA LEU A 475 1.86 10.34 2.13
C LEU A 475 1.12 10.54 3.46
N LEU A 476 1.66 10.04 4.58
CA LEU A 476 0.97 10.13 5.87
C LEU A 476 0.91 11.59 6.33
N GLY A 477 2.00 12.35 6.18
CA GLY A 477 2.02 13.79 6.48
C GLY A 477 1.10 14.59 5.57
N LEU A 478 0.99 14.26 4.28
CA LEU A 478 0.02 14.87 3.37
C LEU A 478 -1.42 14.66 3.86
N VAL A 479 -1.80 13.41 4.16
CA VAL A 479 -3.15 13.03 4.62
C VAL A 479 -3.45 13.59 6.01
N ALA A 480 -2.44 13.68 6.89
CA ALA A 480 -2.56 14.25 8.23
C ALA A 480 -3.09 15.69 8.23
N ARG A 481 -2.90 16.44 7.14
CA ARG A 481 -3.40 17.82 6.98
C ARG A 481 -4.91 17.90 6.71
N ALA A 482 -5.51 16.87 6.13
CA ALA A 482 -6.92 16.90 5.77
C ALA A 482 -7.82 16.91 7.01
N GLY A 483 -8.81 17.79 7.03
CA GLY A 483 -9.83 17.91 8.08
C GLY A 483 -11.17 18.41 7.54
N ALA A 484 -11.94 19.09 8.39
CA ALA A 484 -13.30 19.53 8.08
C ALA A 484 -13.41 20.35 6.78
N GLY A 485 -14.07 19.78 5.77
CA GLY A 485 -14.31 20.40 4.46
C GLY A 485 -13.30 20.02 3.37
N ASP A 486 -12.25 19.28 3.73
CA ASP A 486 -11.28 18.70 2.81
C ASP A 486 -11.76 17.32 2.31
N ALA A 487 -11.07 16.76 1.32
CA ALA A 487 -11.37 15.43 0.80
C ALA A 487 -10.12 14.60 0.48
N VAL A 488 -10.21 13.28 0.69
CA VAL A 488 -9.20 12.28 0.35
C VAL A 488 -9.86 11.19 -0.50
N TYR A 489 -9.32 10.93 -1.67
CA TYR A 489 -9.79 9.89 -2.60
C TYR A 489 -8.65 8.92 -2.87
N VAL A 490 -8.86 7.64 -2.55
CA VAL A 490 -7.84 6.60 -2.62
C VAL A 490 -8.27 5.55 -3.63
N GLU A 491 -7.43 5.25 -4.61
CA GLU A 491 -7.66 4.13 -5.53
C GLU A 491 -6.43 3.21 -5.50
N GLN A 492 -6.66 1.97 -5.05
CA GLN A 492 -5.59 1.04 -4.72
C GLN A 492 -5.86 -0.37 -5.23
N LEU A 493 -4.78 -1.07 -5.61
CA LEU A 493 -4.83 -2.51 -5.83
C LEU A 493 -5.32 -3.24 -4.57
N TYR A 494 -4.75 -2.90 -3.42
CA TYR A 494 -5.23 -3.39 -2.14
C TYR A 494 -4.81 -2.47 -0.99
N GLU A 495 -5.59 -2.52 0.08
CA GLU A 495 -5.24 -2.11 1.45
C GLU A 495 -5.68 -3.27 2.36
N TYR A 496 -4.94 -3.53 3.43
CA TYR A 496 -5.33 -4.53 4.43
C TYR A 496 -5.93 -3.83 5.66
N PRO A 497 -6.88 -4.45 6.39
CA PRO A 497 -7.39 -3.89 7.65
C PRO A 497 -6.24 -3.56 8.62
N ASP A 498 -5.27 -4.46 8.66
CA ASP A 498 -4.05 -4.40 9.44
C ASP A 498 -2.92 -5.14 8.70
N TRP A 499 -1.71 -5.04 9.21
CA TRP A 499 -0.51 -5.66 8.66
C TRP A 499 -0.10 -6.94 9.40
N GLY A 500 -0.93 -7.42 10.34
CA GLY A 500 -0.61 -8.50 11.25
C GLY A 500 -1.64 -8.55 12.37
N ASP A 501 -1.26 -8.87 13.61
CA ASP A 501 -2.23 -8.79 14.71
C ASP A 501 -2.75 -7.33 14.88
N PRO A 502 -4.07 -7.06 14.84
CA PRO A 502 -4.60 -5.69 14.80
C PRO A 502 -4.15 -4.82 15.98
N ALA A 503 -3.92 -5.41 17.16
CA ALA A 503 -3.42 -4.68 18.33
C ALA A 503 -1.92 -4.33 18.21
N ASN A 504 -1.17 -5.09 17.40
CA ASN A 504 0.28 -5.08 17.35
C ASN A 504 0.88 -4.80 15.97
N ALA A 505 0.08 -4.54 14.93
CA ALA A 505 0.54 -4.22 13.57
C ALA A 505 -0.55 -3.50 12.75
N PRO A 506 -0.97 -2.27 13.10
CA PRO A 506 -1.99 -1.57 12.31
C PRO A 506 -1.46 -1.20 10.92
N ASN A 507 -2.36 -1.18 9.93
CA ASN A 507 -2.05 -0.57 8.64
C ASN A 507 -2.03 0.96 8.83
N LEU A 508 -0.83 1.56 8.85
CA LEU A 508 -0.65 2.99 9.10
C LEU A 508 -1.27 3.88 8.03
N ARG A 509 -1.36 3.39 6.78
CA ARG A 509 -1.98 4.12 5.67
C ARG A 509 -3.50 4.17 5.85
N LEU A 510 -4.11 3.01 6.10
CA LEU A 510 -5.55 2.92 6.37
C LEU A 510 -5.94 3.72 7.61
N GLN A 511 -5.14 3.64 8.67
CA GLN A 511 -5.32 4.44 9.89
C GLN A 511 -5.26 5.94 9.60
N ALA A 512 -4.34 6.41 8.75
CA ALA A 512 -4.25 7.83 8.38
C ALA A 512 -5.50 8.33 7.65
N TYR A 513 -6.11 7.51 6.78
CA TYR A 513 -7.36 7.85 6.11
C TYR A 513 -8.54 7.93 7.10
N ILE A 514 -8.66 6.94 7.99
CA ILE A 514 -9.67 6.94 9.06
C ILE A 514 -9.52 8.19 9.94
N ASP A 515 -8.29 8.53 10.32
CA ASP A 515 -8.02 9.70 11.15
C ASP A 515 -8.32 11.02 10.42
N ALA A 516 -8.15 11.07 9.09
CA ALA A 516 -8.60 12.21 8.29
C ALA A 516 -10.13 12.38 8.34
N ALA A 517 -10.87 11.27 8.23
CA ALA A 517 -12.32 11.29 8.38
C ALA A 517 -12.75 11.73 9.79
N ARG A 518 -12.07 11.27 10.84
CA ARG A 518 -12.29 11.70 12.23
C ARG A 518 -12.01 13.19 12.45
N ARG A 519 -11.10 13.79 11.66
CA ARG A 519 -10.87 15.24 11.63
C ARG A 519 -11.92 16.01 10.81
N GLY A 520 -12.84 15.31 10.15
CA GLY A 520 -13.97 15.85 9.39
C GLY A 520 -13.77 15.91 7.87
N ALA A 521 -12.71 15.30 7.34
CA ALA A 521 -12.52 15.21 5.89
C ALA A 521 -13.49 14.18 5.28
N ARG A 522 -13.89 14.41 4.03
CA ARG A 522 -14.52 13.36 3.22
C ARG A 522 -13.48 12.35 2.79
N VAL A 523 -13.72 11.07 3.00
CA VAL A 523 -12.79 10.01 2.58
C VAL A 523 -13.52 8.95 1.76
N ARG A 524 -12.95 8.60 0.60
CA ARG A 524 -13.46 7.57 -0.31
C ARG A 524 -12.32 6.65 -0.73
N ILE A 525 -12.46 5.35 -0.50
CA ILE A 525 -11.43 4.34 -0.76
C ILE A 525 -11.96 3.29 -1.74
N LEU A 526 -11.44 3.28 -2.96
CA LEU A 526 -11.75 2.30 -3.99
C LEU A 526 -10.64 1.26 -4.04
N LEU A 527 -11.00 0.01 -3.75
CA LEU A 527 -10.08 -1.13 -3.81
C LEU A 527 -10.38 -1.99 -5.05
N ASN A 528 -9.40 -2.76 -5.50
CA ASN A 528 -9.60 -3.70 -6.59
C ASN A 528 -10.70 -4.74 -6.27
N GLY A 529 -11.66 -4.87 -7.18
CA GLY A 529 -12.64 -5.95 -7.24
C GLY A 529 -12.44 -6.92 -8.43
N GLY A 530 -11.45 -6.69 -9.30
CA GLY A 530 -11.18 -7.56 -10.44
C GLY A 530 -10.20 -8.70 -10.11
N THR A 531 -10.19 -9.74 -10.93
CA THR A 531 -9.39 -10.96 -10.70
C THR A 531 -8.13 -11.03 -11.56
N PHE A 532 -7.89 -10.07 -12.45
CA PHE A 532 -6.79 -10.06 -13.43
C PHE A 532 -6.76 -11.29 -14.35
N ASN A 533 -7.90 -11.97 -14.51
CA ASN A 533 -8.02 -13.29 -15.14
C ASN A 533 -7.13 -14.36 -14.48
N ILE A 534 -6.90 -14.25 -13.18
CA ILE A 534 -6.15 -15.23 -12.38
C ILE A 534 -7.16 -16.13 -11.67
N ASP A 535 -7.09 -17.43 -11.95
CA ASP A 535 -7.90 -18.44 -11.27
C ASP A 535 -7.65 -18.40 -9.75
N ASN A 536 -8.73 -18.34 -8.96
CA ASN A 536 -8.69 -18.26 -7.49
C ASN A 536 -7.97 -17.02 -6.94
N PHE A 537 -7.97 -15.90 -7.68
CA PHE A 537 -7.55 -14.62 -7.12
C PHE A 537 -8.42 -14.25 -5.91
N SER A 538 -7.80 -14.08 -4.74
CA SER A 538 -8.52 -13.76 -3.51
C SER A 538 -8.72 -12.24 -3.38
N LEU A 539 -9.97 -11.83 -3.21
CA LEU A 539 -10.36 -10.46 -2.85
C LEU A 539 -10.59 -10.28 -1.34
N THR A 540 -10.37 -11.33 -0.55
CA THR A 540 -10.72 -11.38 0.88
C THR A 540 -10.19 -10.19 1.66
N ASN A 541 -8.90 -9.86 1.51
CA ASN A 541 -8.32 -8.75 2.27
C ASN A 541 -8.92 -7.38 1.88
N ASN A 542 -9.30 -7.18 0.62
CA ASN A 542 -9.94 -5.93 0.18
C ASN A 542 -11.36 -5.83 0.75
N VAL A 543 -12.11 -6.93 0.73
CA VAL A 543 -13.46 -7.03 1.31
C VAL A 543 -13.41 -6.75 2.80
N GLU A 544 -12.47 -7.39 3.51
CA GLU A 544 -12.27 -7.17 4.95
C GLU A 544 -11.86 -5.72 5.25
N ALA A 545 -10.97 -5.12 4.44
CA ALA A 545 -10.58 -3.72 4.62
C ALA A 545 -11.74 -2.75 4.38
N ALA A 546 -12.56 -2.99 3.36
CA ALA A 546 -13.74 -2.18 3.08
C ALA A 546 -14.78 -2.29 4.20
N ALA A 547 -15.09 -3.52 4.65
CA ALA A 547 -15.99 -3.78 5.76
C ALA A 547 -15.50 -3.13 7.07
N TYR A 548 -14.20 -3.25 7.37
CA TYR A 548 -13.58 -2.63 8.52
C TYR A 548 -13.76 -1.10 8.51
N VAL A 549 -13.45 -0.45 7.39
CA VAL A 549 -13.62 1.00 7.22
C VAL A 549 -15.08 1.43 7.37
N ASN A 550 -16.00 0.72 6.71
CA ASN A 550 -17.43 1.07 6.74
C ASN A 550 -18.04 0.88 8.13
N SER A 551 -17.60 -0.13 8.89
CA SER A 551 -18.05 -0.32 10.28
C SER A 551 -17.66 0.84 11.20
N ILE A 552 -16.45 1.41 11.01
CA ILE A 552 -16.00 2.60 11.74
C ILE A 552 -16.80 3.83 11.30
N ALA A 553 -17.03 3.98 9.99
CA ALA A 553 -17.80 5.09 9.45
C ALA A 553 -19.21 5.15 10.03
N GLU A 554 -19.89 4.01 10.12
CA GLU A 554 -21.22 3.91 10.72
C GLU A 554 -21.19 4.19 12.23
N ALA A 555 -20.30 3.52 12.97
CA ALA A 555 -20.23 3.64 14.42
C ALA A 555 -19.92 5.06 14.90
N GLU A 556 -19.10 5.80 14.13
CA GLU A 556 -18.66 7.16 14.47
C GLU A 556 -19.42 8.26 13.67
N GLY A 557 -20.25 7.90 12.69
CA GLY A 557 -20.99 8.85 11.84
C GLY A 557 -20.09 9.70 10.94
N LEU A 558 -19.06 9.10 10.35
CA LEU A 558 -18.03 9.77 9.54
C LEU A 558 -18.44 9.88 8.06
N ASP A 559 -17.97 10.92 7.35
CA ASP A 559 -18.06 11.00 5.87
C ASP A 559 -16.95 10.13 5.23
N LEU A 560 -16.98 8.83 5.55
CA LEU A 560 -15.99 7.82 5.18
C LEU A 560 -16.71 6.65 4.50
N SER A 561 -16.16 6.14 3.41
CA SER A 561 -16.66 4.92 2.75
C SER A 561 -15.54 4.24 1.98
N ALA A 562 -15.56 2.92 1.98
CA ALA A 562 -14.71 2.08 1.17
C ALA A 562 -15.54 1.02 0.43
N HIS A 563 -15.17 0.67 -0.79
CA HIS A 563 -15.75 -0.47 -1.51
C HIS A 563 -14.79 -0.98 -2.59
N LEU A 564 -15.17 -2.09 -3.22
CA LEU A 564 -14.41 -2.68 -4.33
C LEU A 564 -14.96 -2.16 -5.67
N GLY A 565 -14.10 -2.17 -6.70
CA GLY A 565 -14.50 -1.82 -8.07
C GLY A 565 -13.65 -2.54 -9.12
N ASP A 566 -14.26 -2.81 -10.26
CA ASP A 566 -13.58 -3.33 -11.45
C ASP A 566 -13.98 -2.53 -12.71
N PRO A 567 -13.50 -1.28 -12.83
CA PRO A 567 -13.96 -0.34 -13.85
C PRO A 567 -13.58 -0.74 -15.29
N THR A 568 -12.65 -1.69 -15.44
CA THR A 568 -12.15 -2.16 -16.73
C THR A 568 -12.50 -3.62 -17.01
N GLU A 569 -13.30 -4.26 -16.17
CA GLU A 569 -13.62 -5.70 -16.23
C GLU A 569 -12.35 -6.59 -16.29
N TYR A 570 -11.31 -6.19 -15.53
CA TYR A 570 -10.05 -6.90 -15.42
C TYR A 570 -9.38 -6.67 -14.06
N GLY A 571 -9.40 -5.44 -13.54
CA GLY A 571 -8.95 -5.10 -12.20
C GLY A 571 -8.28 -3.73 -12.08
N ILE A 572 -8.25 -3.22 -10.86
CA ILE A 572 -7.54 -2.00 -10.47
C ILE A 572 -6.12 -2.37 -10.06
N HIS A 573 -5.13 -1.91 -10.82
CA HIS A 573 -3.70 -2.00 -10.47
C HIS A 573 -3.12 -0.60 -10.24
N ASN A 574 -3.95 0.34 -9.80
CA ASN A 574 -3.55 1.69 -9.44
C ASN A 574 -2.99 1.76 -8.01
N LYS A 575 -2.20 2.80 -7.74
CA LYS A 575 -1.75 3.19 -6.40
C LYS A 575 -1.74 4.69 -6.31
N MET A 576 -2.94 5.25 -6.13
CA MET A 576 -3.20 6.68 -6.22
C MET A 576 -3.91 7.19 -4.96
N VAL A 577 -3.47 8.35 -4.48
CA VAL A 577 -4.18 9.12 -3.46
C VAL A 577 -4.30 10.56 -3.93
N LEU A 578 -5.53 11.08 -3.97
CA LEU A 578 -5.84 12.46 -4.29
C LEU A 578 -6.29 13.17 -3.01
N VAL A 579 -5.69 14.32 -2.70
CA VAL A 579 -6.03 15.11 -1.50
C VAL A 579 -6.41 16.54 -1.88
N ASP A 580 -7.66 16.92 -1.63
CA ASP A 580 -8.15 18.29 -1.75
C ASP A 580 -8.17 18.95 -0.37
N LEU A 581 -7.21 19.84 -0.11
CA LEU A 581 -7.12 20.62 1.13
C LEU A 581 -7.79 21.99 1.01
N GLY A 582 -8.74 22.12 0.07
CA GLY A 582 -9.49 23.33 -0.19
C GLY A 582 -8.58 24.52 -0.51
N ALA A 583 -8.44 25.44 0.46
CA ALA A 583 -7.63 26.64 0.29
C ALA A 583 -6.11 26.36 0.22
N GLU A 584 -5.63 25.22 0.76
CA GLU A 584 -4.21 24.87 0.75
C GLU A 584 -3.77 24.21 -0.57
N GLY A 585 -4.75 23.77 -1.37
CA GLY A 585 -4.56 23.26 -2.72
C GLY A 585 -4.87 21.78 -2.87
N LYS A 586 -4.72 21.31 -4.11
CA LYS A 586 -5.05 19.96 -4.55
C LYS A 586 -3.77 19.20 -4.89
N TYR A 587 -3.65 17.99 -4.36
CA TYR A 587 -2.46 17.16 -4.38
C TYR A 587 -2.78 15.80 -4.99
N VAL A 588 -1.86 15.29 -5.79
CA VAL A 588 -1.89 13.97 -6.40
C VAL A 588 -0.68 13.20 -5.91
N HIS A 589 -0.86 11.98 -5.42
CA HIS A 589 0.17 11.01 -5.09
C HIS A 589 -0.03 9.78 -5.95
N VAL A 590 0.95 9.42 -6.79
CA VAL A 590 0.91 8.23 -7.67
C VAL A 590 2.27 7.54 -7.62
N GLY A 591 2.27 6.21 -7.52
CA GLY A 591 3.51 5.45 -7.51
C GLY A 591 3.29 3.95 -7.49
N SER A 592 4.27 3.22 -6.95
CA SER A 592 4.26 1.76 -6.91
C SER A 592 3.84 1.17 -5.55
N ILE A 593 3.74 1.99 -4.51
CA ILE A 593 3.53 1.57 -3.11
C ILE A 593 2.10 1.07 -2.88
N ASN A 594 1.96 -0.26 -2.69
CA ASN A 594 0.70 -0.86 -2.28
C ASN A 594 0.39 -0.64 -0.78
N GLY A 595 -0.82 -0.99 -0.35
CA GLY A 595 -1.27 -0.91 1.05
C GLY A 595 -0.71 -1.94 2.03
N SER A 596 0.34 -2.69 1.67
CA SER A 596 0.93 -3.73 2.53
C SER A 596 2.13 -3.22 3.34
N GLU A 597 2.41 -3.94 4.42
CA GLU A 597 3.62 -3.74 5.22
C GLU A 597 4.88 -3.93 4.39
N THR A 598 4.92 -4.98 3.57
CA THR A 598 6.06 -5.34 2.72
C THR A 598 6.41 -4.21 1.76
N SER A 599 5.42 -3.68 1.02
CA SER A 599 5.62 -2.52 0.14
C SER A 599 6.14 -1.30 0.90
N SER A 600 5.72 -1.10 2.15
CA SER A 600 6.10 0.09 2.90
C SER A 600 7.45 -0.01 3.61
N LYS A 601 7.89 -1.23 3.98
CA LYS A 601 9.02 -1.44 4.91
C LYS A 601 10.21 -2.19 4.36
N VAL A 602 10.07 -2.98 3.29
CA VAL A 602 11.18 -3.83 2.78
C VAL A 602 11.28 -3.93 1.26
N ASN A 603 10.31 -3.42 0.51
CA ASN A 603 10.46 -3.23 -0.94
C ASN A 603 11.19 -1.93 -1.26
N ARG A 604 11.87 -1.91 -2.41
CA ARG A 604 12.20 -0.68 -3.12
C ARG A 604 10.94 -0.20 -3.84
N GLU A 605 10.44 0.97 -3.49
CA GLU A 605 9.26 1.56 -4.14
C GLU A 605 9.48 3.06 -4.37
N MET A 606 8.71 3.65 -5.30
CA MET A 606 8.74 5.09 -5.58
C MET A 606 7.34 5.65 -5.82
N ALA A 607 7.09 6.85 -5.33
CA ALA A 607 5.87 7.61 -5.61
C ALA A 607 6.16 9.10 -5.78
N LEU A 608 5.45 9.74 -6.72
CA LEU A 608 5.53 11.17 -6.99
C LEU A 608 4.29 11.86 -6.43
N GLN A 609 4.51 12.90 -5.61
CA GLN A 609 3.47 13.84 -5.22
C GLN A 609 3.56 15.12 -6.03
N VAL A 610 2.41 15.66 -6.45
CA VAL A 610 2.32 16.90 -7.20
C VAL A 610 1.17 17.76 -6.70
N ARG A 611 1.44 19.02 -6.38
CA ARG A 611 0.39 20.03 -6.15
C ARG A 611 -0.02 20.67 -7.48
N SER A 612 -1.16 20.25 -8.01
CA SER A 612 -1.76 20.83 -9.23
C SER A 612 -3.25 20.57 -9.29
N ALA A 613 -4.05 21.64 -9.35
CA ALA A 613 -5.51 21.53 -9.46
C ALA A 613 -5.93 20.87 -10.78
N ALA A 614 -5.28 21.20 -11.90
CA ALA A 614 -5.63 20.61 -13.19
C ALA A 614 -5.32 19.11 -13.25
N LEU A 615 -4.18 18.69 -12.69
CA LEU A 615 -3.82 17.26 -12.61
C LEU A 615 -4.79 16.52 -11.69
N PHE A 616 -5.09 17.08 -10.52
CA PHE A 616 -6.07 16.54 -9.59
C PHE A 616 -7.44 16.40 -10.25
N ASP A 617 -7.97 17.45 -10.90
CA ASP A 617 -9.32 17.43 -11.46
C ASP A 617 -9.47 16.37 -12.57
N TYR A 618 -8.40 16.16 -13.35
CA TYR A 618 -8.37 15.12 -14.37
C TYR A 618 -8.37 13.72 -13.77
N LEU A 619 -7.51 13.44 -12.78
CA LEU A 619 -7.49 12.14 -12.10
C LEU A 619 -8.70 11.92 -11.20
N TYR A 620 -9.28 12.98 -10.63
CA TYR A 620 -10.53 12.90 -9.89
C TYR A 620 -11.69 12.55 -10.82
N SER A 621 -11.71 13.02 -12.07
CA SER A 621 -12.74 12.60 -13.03
C SER A 621 -12.66 11.10 -13.37
N MET A 622 -11.45 10.54 -13.36
CA MET A 622 -11.23 9.10 -13.46
C MET A 622 -11.73 8.37 -12.21
N PHE A 623 -11.27 8.79 -11.04
CA PHE A 623 -11.71 8.25 -9.77
C PHE A 623 -13.25 8.28 -9.62
N ASP A 624 -13.89 9.41 -9.95
CA ASP A 624 -15.34 9.57 -9.84
C ASP A 624 -16.08 8.66 -10.84
N TYR A 625 -15.54 8.47 -12.04
CA TYR A 625 -16.08 7.47 -12.96
C TYR A 625 -15.93 6.06 -12.41
N ASP A 626 -14.72 5.68 -11.96
CA ASP A 626 -14.42 4.34 -11.47
C ASP A 626 -15.19 4.01 -10.18
N TRP A 627 -15.35 5.00 -9.27
CA TRP A 627 -16.14 4.90 -8.03
C TRP A 627 -17.62 4.62 -8.28
N ASN A 628 -18.17 5.22 -9.34
CA ASN A 628 -19.57 5.07 -9.73
C ASN A 628 -19.74 4.02 -10.84
N TYR A 629 -18.68 3.39 -11.32
CA TYR A 629 -18.77 2.42 -12.39
C TYR A 629 -19.40 1.14 -11.89
N GLN A 630 -20.30 0.60 -12.70
CA GLN A 630 -20.98 -0.66 -12.46
C GLN A 630 -20.94 -1.47 -13.73
N SER A 631 -20.48 -2.70 -13.59
CA SER A 631 -20.47 -3.65 -14.70
C SER A 631 -21.91 -3.95 -15.13
N PRO A 632 -22.19 -4.05 -16.43
CA PRO A 632 -23.50 -4.49 -16.89
C PRO A 632 -23.79 -5.88 -16.34
N LEU A 633 -24.83 -6.02 -15.52
CA LEU A 633 -25.17 -7.31 -14.93
C LEU A 633 -25.55 -8.34 -16.00
N ARG A 634 -24.99 -9.54 -15.87
CA ARG A 634 -25.23 -10.67 -16.78
C ARG A 634 -25.88 -11.87 -16.11
N HIS A 635 -26.35 -11.70 -14.86
CA HIS A 635 -26.96 -12.77 -14.08
C HIS A 635 -28.16 -12.29 -13.25
N PRO A 636 -29.02 -13.22 -12.78
CA PRO A 636 -30.03 -12.93 -11.77
C PRO A 636 -29.42 -12.39 -10.47
N LEU A 637 -30.21 -11.61 -9.74
CA LEU A 637 -29.86 -11.01 -8.45
C LEU A 637 -30.97 -11.26 -7.42
N ILE A 638 -30.60 -11.41 -6.16
CA ILE A 638 -31.47 -11.25 -5.01
C ILE A 638 -31.78 -9.75 -4.88
N SER A 639 -33.05 -9.37 -5.02
CA SER A 639 -33.48 -7.96 -5.06
C SER A 639 -34.15 -7.49 -3.77
N GLU A 640 -34.77 -8.36 -2.98
CA GLU A 640 -35.37 -7.97 -1.70
C GLU A 640 -35.44 -9.15 -0.72
N VAL A 641 -35.16 -8.89 0.55
CA VAL A 641 -35.08 -9.89 1.62
C VAL A 641 -35.90 -9.45 2.82
N MET A 642 -36.90 -10.25 3.19
CA MET A 642 -37.63 -10.13 4.45
C MET A 642 -37.08 -11.14 5.45
N TYR A 643 -36.14 -10.72 6.28
CA TYR A 643 -35.55 -11.58 7.32
C TYR A 643 -36.16 -11.35 8.71
N ARG A 644 -36.95 -10.28 8.90
CA ARG A 644 -37.51 -9.91 10.22
C ARG A 644 -39.02 -9.59 10.17
N PRO A 645 -39.90 -10.57 9.91
CA PRO A 645 -41.33 -10.35 9.76
C PRO A 645 -42.07 -10.09 11.10
N SER A 646 -42.10 -8.85 11.59
CA SER A 646 -42.82 -8.41 12.82
C SER A 646 -42.44 -9.17 14.12
N ASP A 647 -42.89 -8.73 15.30
CA ASP A 647 -42.51 -9.34 16.60
C ASP A 647 -43.12 -10.75 16.88
N SER A 648 -43.58 -11.49 15.86
CA SER A 648 -44.04 -12.88 15.98
C SER A 648 -42.93 -13.83 15.52
N PRO A 649 -42.59 -14.87 16.29
CA PRO A 649 -41.44 -15.70 16.01
C PRO A 649 -41.66 -16.59 14.76
N LEU A 650 -40.77 -16.45 13.78
CA LEU A 650 -40.36 -17.46 12.79
C LEU A 650 -41.34 -17.78 11.62
N THR A 651 -42.22 -16.86 11.22
CA THR A 651 -43.07 -17.08 10.03
C THR A 651 -43.19 -15.82 9.18
N GLY A 652 -43.10 -15.97 7.86
CA GLY A 652 -43.29 -14.87 6.90
C GLY A 652 -42.00 -14.30 6.30
N GLU A 653 -40.87 -15.00 6.44
CA GLU A 653 -39.64 -14.71 5.73
C GLU A 653 -39.80 -15.01 4.23
N TRP A 654 -39.13 -14.21 3.39
CA TRP A 654 -39.11 -14.42 1.95
C TRP A 654 -37.91 -13.74 1.30
N ILE A 655 -37.54 -14.24 0.12
CA ILE A 655 -36.42 -13.79 -0.71
C ILE A 655 -36.97 -13.55 -2.12
N GLU A 656 -36.69 -12.39 -2.69
CA GLU A 656 -37.00 -12.05 -4.07
C GLU A 656 -35.75 -12.11 -4.95
N ILE A 657 -35.89 -12.67 -6.15
CA ILE A 657 -34.85 -12.74 -7.18
C ILE A 657 -35.35 -11.99 -8.42
N TYR A 658 -34.57 -11.04 -8.90
CA TYR A 658 -34.78 -10.27 -10.12
C TYR A 658 -33.81 -10.69 -11.24
N ASN A 659 -34.28 -10.70 -12.49
CA ASN A 659 -33.42 -10.89 -13.65
C ASN A 659 -33.23 -9.58 -14.42
N PRO A 660 -32.09 -8.89 -14.23
CA PRO A 660 -31.78 -7.65 -14.94
C PRO A 660 -31.37 -7.88 -16.41
N THR A 661 -31.22 -9.12 -16.85
CA THR A 661 -30.73 -9.44 -18.21
C THR A 661 -31.82 -9.33 -19.27
N ALA A 662 -31.40 -9.28 -20.54
CA ALA A 662 -32.32 -9.23 -21.69
C ALA A 662 -32.90 -10.61 -22.08
N GLU A 663 -32.48 -11.69 -21.43
CA GLU A 663 -32.86 -13.06 -21.78
C GLU A 663 -33.52 -13.77 -20.59
N ASN A 664 -34.38 -14.75 -20.88
CA ASN A 664 -34.95 -15.58 -19.82
C ASN A 664 -33.89 -16.51 -19.24
N VAL A 665 -33.87 -16.67 -17.92
CA VAL A 665 -32.95 -17.60 -17.22
C VAL A 665 -33.72 -18.84 -16.78
N ASP A 666 -33.26 -20.01 -17.20
CA ASP A 666 -33.77 -21.30 -16.71
C ASP A 666 -33.12 -21.60 -15.35
N LEU A 667 -33.92 -21.46 -14.29
CA LEU A 667 -33.49 -21.75 -12.92
C LEU A 667 -33.64 -23.24 -12.58
N SER A 668 -34.07 -24.09 -13.50
CA SER A 668 -34.24 -25.52 -13.23
C SER A 668 -32.97 -26.12 -12.66
N GLY A 669 -33.03 -26.50 -11.39
CA GLY A 669 -31.92 -27.12 -10.71
C GLY A 669 -30.86 -26.17 -10.13
N TRP A 670 -31.07 -24.85 -10.18
CA TRP A 670 -30.33 -23.84 -9.40
C TRP A 670 -30.66 -23.95 -7.92
N TYR A 671 -29.83 -23.35 -7.06
CA TYR A 671 -29.95 -23.46 -5.61
C TYR A 671 -30.14 -22.10 -4.94
N LEU A 672 -30.88 -22.08 -3.83
CA LEU A 672 -31.08 -20.92 -2.95
C LEU A 672 -31.03 -21.40 -1.49
N GLY A 673 -30.29 -20.70 -0.66
CA GLY A 673 -30.13 -21.04 0.76
C GLY A 673 -29.20 -20.08 1.48
N ASP A 674 -28.89 -20.36 2.73
CA ASP A 674 -27.96 -19.62 3.62
C ASP A 674 -26.63 -20.39 3.78
N MET A 675 -26.45 -21.49 3.06
CA MET A 675 -25.24 -22.31 3.17
C MET A 675 -24.07 -21.77 2.32
N THR A 676 -22.97 -21.43 3.02
CA THR A 676 -21.75 -20.88 2.41
C THR A 676 -20.90 -21.92 1.67
N ALA A 677 -21.00 -23.21 2.05
CA ALA A 677 -20.29 -24.31 1.40
C ALA A 677 -20.80 -24.60 -0.04
N GLU A 678 -19.91 -25.11 -0.90
CA GLU A 678 -20.34 -25.62 -2.22
C GLU A 678 -21.28 -26.82 -2.07
N VAL A 679 -22.27 -26.93 -2.97
CA VAL A 679 -23.31 -27.97 -2.97
C VAL A 679 -22.78 -29.41 -2.95
N ASN A 680 -21.56 -29.64 -3.46
CA ASN A 680 -20.94 -30.98 -3.45
C ASN A 680 -20.14 -31.29 -2.18
N ALA A 681 -20.04 -30.33 -1.25
CA ALA A 681 -19.24 -30.39 -0.03
C ALA A 681 -20.07 -30.07 1.23
N LEU A 682 -21.40 -30.25 1.17
CA LEU A 682 -22.31 -29.87 2.26
C LEU A 682 -21.92 -30.56 3.58
N PRO A 683 -21.60 -29.79 4.63
CA PRO A 683 -21.39 -30.36 5.96
C PRO A 683 -22.72 -30.87 6.54
N ASP A 684 -22.64 -31.83 7.47
CA ASP A 684 -23.79 -32.28 8.28
C ASP A 684 -23.88 -31.41 9.55
N ASP A 685 -23.91 -30.08 9.36
CA ASP A 685 -24.05 -29.11 10.46
C ASP A 685 -25.48 -28.54 10.50
N CYS A 686 -26.01 -28.33 11.70
CA CYS A 686 -27.36 -27.81 11.91
C CYS A 686 -27.29 -26.31 12.14
N GLY A 687 -27.36 -25.56 11.03
CA GLY A 687 -27.36 -24.10 11.01
C GLY A 687 -27.88 -23.58 9.66
N ASP A 688 -27.46 -24.21 8.57
CA ASP A 688 -27.71 -23.73 7.22
C ASP A 688 -28.61 -24.73 6.44
N GLY A 689 -29.48 -24.23 5.56
CA GLY A 689 -30.33 -24.96 4.64
C GLY A 689 -30.13 -24.57 3.18
N MET A 690 -30.27 -25.54 2.28
CA MET A 690 -30.13 -25.32 0.85
C MET A 690 -31.25 -26.00 0.08
N TYR A 691 -31.88 -25.24 -0.82
CA TYR A 691 -33.02 -25.66 -1.62
C TYR A 691 -32.73 -25.53 -3.10
N ARG A 692 -33.37 -26.38 -3.90
CA ARG A 692 -33.21 -26.44 -5.34
C ARG A 692 -34.52 -26.10 -6.06
N PHE A 693 -34.44 -25.23 -7.05
CA PHE A 693 -35.57 -24.90 -7.90
C PHE A 693 -36.05 -26.13 -8.69
N PRO A 694 -37.39 -26.38 -8.76
CA PRO A 694 -37.93 -27.52 -9.47
C PRO A 694 -37.76 -27.40 -10.99
N ALA A 695 -37.92 -28.52 -11.69
CA ALA A 695 -37.84 -28.52 -13.16
C ALA A 695 -38.93 -27.61 -13.78
N GLY A 696 -38.52 -26.78 -14.74
CA GLY A 696 -39.37 -25.79 -15.41
C GLY A 696 -39.43 -24.43 -14.70
N ALA A 697 -38.65 -24.21 -13.65
CA ALA A 697 -38.49 -22.89 -13.04
C ALA A 697 -37.82 -21.94 -14.03
N LEU A 698 -38.51 -20.87 -14.39
CA LEU A 698 -38.07 -19.91 -15.41
C LEU A 698 -38.20 -18.50 -14.84
N LEU A 699 -37.11 -17.75 -14.85
CA LEU A 699 -37.08 -16.34 -14.49
C LEU A 699 -37.04 -15.49 -15.77
N PRO A 700 -38.16 -14.84 -16.17
CA PRO A 700 -38.20 -14.05 -17.40
C PRO A 700 -37.23 -12.87 -17.40
N ALA A 701 -36.80 -12.42 -18.58
CA ALA A 701 -36.05 -11.17 -18.74
C ALA A 701 -36.81 -9.99 -18.10
N GLY A 702 -36.15 -9.24 -17.21
CA GLY A 702 -36.78 -8.16 -16.43
C GLY A 702 -37.86 -8.63 -15.44
N GLY A 703 -37.99 -9.94 -15.21
CA GLY A 703 -38.97 -10.54 -14.31
C GLY A 703 -38.41 -10.78 -12.91
N MET A 704 -39.31 -11.12 -11.98
CA MET A 704 -38.99 -11.45 -10.59
C MET A 704 -39.59 -12.80 -10.20
N ILE A 705 -38.98 -13.45 -9.21
CA ILE A 705 -39.49 -14.61 -8.48
C ILE A 705 -39.44 -14.29 -7.00
N VAL A 706 -40.55 -14.46 -6.28
CA VAL A 706 -40.57 -14.39 -4.82
C VAL A 706 -40.66 -15.79 -4.24
N VAL A 707 -39.70 -16.15 -3.39
CA VAL A 707 -39.66 -17.42 -2.67
C VAL A 707 -39.94 -17.15 -1.19
N ALA A 708 -41.06 -17.64 -0.68
CA ALA A 708 -41.40 -17.50 0.73
C ALA A 708 -41.07 -18.77 1.52
N GLN A 709 -40.89 -18.63 2.83
CA GLN A 709 -40.81 -19.79 3.71
C GLN A 709 -42.07 -20.65 3.56
N GLN A 710 -43.25 -20.03 3.66
CA GLN A 710 -44.53 -20.69 3.45
C GLN A 710 -45.54 -19.71 2.84
N ALA A 711 -46.27 -20.12 1.79
CA ALA A 711 -47.18 -19.23 1.08
C ALA A 711 -48.37 -18.75 1.93
N GLU A 712 -48.77 -19.53 2.95
CA GLU A 712 -49.85 -19.16 3.88
C GLU A 712 -49.45 -18.01 4.84
N ASP A 713 -48.15 -17.78 5.03
CA ASP A 713 -47.63 -16.86 6.06
C ASP A 713 -47.34 -15.45 5.54
N VAL A 714 -47.33 -15.26 4.23
CA VAL A 714 -47.14 -13.95 3.61
C VAL A 714 -48.49 -13.29 3.32
N VAL A 715 -48.61 -12.01 3.65
CA VAL A 715 -49.86 -11.25 3.52
C VAL A 715 -49.72 -10.18 2.47
N GLY A 716 -50.65 -10.16 1.50
CA GLY A 716 -50.73 -9.11 0.48
C GLY A 716 -50.21 -9.50 -0.90
N PHE A 717 -49.56 -10.66 -1.03
CA PHE A 717 -49.12 -11.23 -2.31
C PHE A 717 -49.16 -12.77 -2.28
N THR A 718 -48.91 -13.40 -3.42
CA THR A 718 -48.74 -14.86 -3.53
C THR A 718 -47.33 -15.12 -4.05
N PRO A 719 -46.47 -15.86 -3.33
CA PRO A 719 -45.12 -16.15 -3.79
C PRO A 719 -45.14 -17.14 -4.96
N ASP A 720 -44.07 -17.14 -5.75
CA ASP A 720 -43.89 -18.06 -6.88
C ASP A 720 -43.46 -19.45 -6.40
N TYR A 721 -42.74 -19.53 -5.28
CA TYR A 721 -42.29 -20.78 -4.68
C TYR A 721 -42.35 -20.71 -3.15
N GLU A 722 -42.43 -21.89 -2.51
CA GLU A 722 -42.26 -22.03 -1.07
C GLU A 722 -41.17 -23.08 -0.73
N PHE A 723 -40.40 -22.88 0.34
CA PHE A 723 -39.28 -23.77 0.71
C PHE A 723 -39.50 -24.57 2.01
N LEU A 724 -40.45 -24.20 2.87
CA LEU A 724 -40.84 -25.03 4.01
C LEU A 724 -42.01 -25.95 3.62
N ILE A 725 -41.73 -27.25 3.47
CA ILE A 725 -42.74 -28.25 3.13
C ILE A 725 -43.50 -28.68 4.40
N ASP A 726 -44.69 -28.12 4.61
CA ASP A 726 -45.67 -28.63 5.59
C ASP A 726 -46.92 -29.04 4.82
N PRO A 727 -47.18 -30.35 4.64
CA PRO A 727 -48.33 -30.83 3.89
C PRO A 727 -49.71 -30.32 4.37
N ASN A 728 -49.80 -29.73 5.56
CA ASN A 728 -51.03 -29.14 6.08
C ASN A 728 -51.18 -27.64 5.78
N ARG A 729 -50.10 -26.97 5.37
CA ARG A 729 -50.00 -25.52 5.12
C ARG A 729 -49.57 -25.17 3.68
N ASP A 730 -49.02 -26.14 2.95
CA ASP A 730 -48.66 -26.01 1.54
C ASP A 730 -49.86 -25.53 0.70
N SER A 731 -49.64 -24.50 -0.11
CA SER A 731 -50.68 -23.96 -0.97
C SER A 731 -50.71 -24.70 -2.30
N PRO A 732 -51.82 -25.37 -2.71
CA PRO A 732 -51.84 -26.22 -3.91
C PRO A 732 -51.49 -25.52 -5.24
N GLY A 733 -51.45 -24.18 -5.27
CA GLY A 733 -51.10 -23.37 -6.42
C GLY A 733 -49.67 -22.81 -6.40
N VAL A 734 -48.92 -23.00 -5.32
CA VAL A 734 -47.54 -22.54 -5.17
C VAL A 734 -46.62 -23.78 -5.19
N PRO A 735 -45.72 -23.91 -6.18
CA PRO A 735 -44.77 -25.02 -6.22
C PRO A 735 -43.77 -25.00 -5.06
N ASN A 736 -43.53 -26.16 -4.46
CA ASN A 736 -42.46 -26.37 -3.49
C ASN A 736 -41.07 -26.41 -4.14
N MET A 737 -40.08 -25.79 -3.51
CA MET A 737 -38.67 -26.06 -3.77
C MET A 737 -38.26 -27.42 -3.20
N VAL A 738 -37.16 -27.98 -3.72
CA VAL A 738 -36.66 -29.29 -3.30
C VAL A 738 -35.48 -29.11 -2.35
N ARG A 739 -35.63 -29.51 -1.09
CA ARG A 739 -34.53 -29.51 -0.12
C ARG A 739 -33.38 -30.42 -0.58
N VAL A 740 -32.14 -29.96 -0.48
CA VAL A 740 -30.94 -30.70 -0.90
C VAL A 740 -29.88 -30.90 0.17
N ASP A 741 -29.96 -30.20 1.31
CA ASP A 741 -29.06 -30.45 2.43
C ASP A 741 -29.33 -31.82 3.10
N PRO A 742 -28.31 -32.46 3.74
CA PRO A 742 -28.41 -33.82 4.26
C PRO A 742 -29.17 -33.97 5.60
N GLY A 743 -29.62 -32.88 6.23
CA GLY A 743 -29.99 -32.83 7.64
C GLY A 743 -31.44 -33.20 8.01
N THR A 744 -31.67 -33.44 9.30
CA THR A 744 -33.00 -33.57 9.95
C THR A 744 -33.46 -32.28 10.67
N CYS A 745 -32.74 -31.18 10.44
CA CYS A 745 -32.92 -29.87 11.08
C CYS A 745 -33.89 -28.97 10.29
N ASP A 746 -34.20 -27.76 10.79
CA ASP A 746 -35.33 -26.93 10.35
C ASP A 746 -35.23 -26.33 8.93
N GLY A 747 -34.05 -26.41 8.27
CA GLY A 747 -33.84 -25.92 6.89
C GLY A 747 -33.31 -24.48 6.86
N LEU A 748 -33.55 -23.77 5.76
CA LEU A 748 -33.19 -22.36 5.54
C LEU A 748 -33.95 -21.48 6.53
N ALA A 749 -33.25 -20.65 7.29
CA ALA A 749 -33.86 -19.77 8.29
C ALA A 749 -33.07 -18.47 8.45
N LEU A 750 -33.70 -17.32 8.18
CA LEU A 750 -32.99 -16.04 8.11
C LEU A 750 -32.78 -15.41 9.50
N ALA A 751 -31.55 -15.40 9.99
CA ALA A 751 -31.25 -14.96 11.36
C ALA A 751 -31.36 -13.43 11.56
N ASN A 752 -32.11 -13.00 12.58
CA ASN A 752 -32.31 -11.57 12.88
C ASN A 752 -31.04 -10.77 13.23
N GLU A 753 -30.03 -11.42 13.82
CA GLU A 753 -28.76 -10.78 14.18
C GLU A 753 -27.81 -10.67 12.97
N GLY A 754 -28.08 -11.43 11.90
CA GLY A 754 -27.36 -11.43 10.63
C GLY A 754 -27.11 -12.81 10.07
N ASP A 755 -27.05 -12.89 8.74
CA ASP A 755 -27.02 -14.14 7.96
C ASP A 755 -26.48 -13.90 6.54
N GLU A 756 -26.33 -14.98 5.78
CA GLU A 756 -26.03 -14.96 4.34
C GLU A 756 -27.18 -15.58 3.54
N ILE A 757 -27.37 -15.11 2.31
CA ILE A 757 -28.29 -15.72 1.34
C ILE A 757 -27.54 -15.87 0.04
N VAL A 758 -27.43 -17.11 -0.45
CA VAL A 758 -26.63 -17.49 -1.59
C VAL A 758 -27.52 -18.06 -2.68
N LEU A 759 -27.54 -17.40 -3.83
CA LEU A 759 -28.09 -17.93 -5.08
C LEU A 759 -26.97 -18.64 -5.84
N ARG A 760 -27.16 -19.90 -6.24
CA ARG A 760 -26.17 -20.68 -7.00
C ARG A 760 -26.74 -21.22 -8.30
N ASP A 761 -25.88 -21.34 -9.30
CA ASP A 761 -26.25 -21.94 -10.58
C ASP A 761 -26.42 -23.46 -10.49
N GLY A 762 -26.85 -24.10 -11.58
CA GLY A 762 -27.02 -25.56 -11.64
C GLY A 762 -25.73 -26.38 -11.48
N GLY A 763 -24.55 -25.74 -11.59
CA GLY A 763 -23.24 -26.33 -11.30
C GLY A 763 -22.82 -26.20 -9.83
N GLY A 764 -23.49 -25.34 -9.07
CA GLY A 764 -23.21 -25.05 -7.66
C GLY A 764 -22.32 -23.83 -7.41
N ALA A 765 -21.96 -23.08 -8.47
CA ALA A 765 -21.22 -21.82 -8.32
C ALA A 765 -22.14 -20.72 -7.80
N ALA A 766 -21.65 -19.86 -6.90
CA ALA A 766 -22.39 -18.70 -6.45
C ALA A 766 -22.60 -17.72 -7.60
N VAL A 767 -23.82 -17.17 -7.68
CA VAL A 767 -24.27 -16.25 -8.74
C VAL A 767 -24.58 -14.87 -8.18
N ASP A 768 -25.25 -14.82 -7.04
CA ASP A 768 -25.44 -13.59 -6.25
C ASP A 768 -25.52 -13.98 -4.77
N VAL A 769 -25.07 -13.09 -3.90
CA VAL A 769 -25.02 -13.28 -2.46
C VAL A 769 -25.42 -12.01 -1.73
N VAL A 770 -26.31 -12.16 -0.75
CA VAL A 770 -26.65 -11.08 0.18
C VAL A 770 -26.16 -11.44 1.56
N VAL A 771 -25.38 -10.56 2.17
CA VAL A 771 -24.90 -10.71 3.55
C VAL A 771 -25.35 -9.52 4.37
N TYR A 772 -25.84 -9.76 5.59
CA TYR A 772 -26.27 -8.69 6.50
C TYR A 772 -25.97 -9.01 7.96
N GLY A 773 -25.87 -7.95 8.79
CA GLY A 773 -25.64 -8.08 10.23
C GLY A 773 -24.34 -8.82 10.55
N SER A 774 -24.40 -9.83 11.42
CA SER A 774 -23.29 -10.72 11.75
C SER A 774 -22.90 -11.76 10.69
N GLY A 775 -23.54 -11.77 9.52
CA GLY A 775 -23.21 -12.72 8.46
C GLY A 775 -21.86 -12.46 7.77
N SER A 776 -21.32 -13.48 7.09
CA SER A 776 -20.09 -13.44 6.31
C SER A 776 -20.12 -14.39 5.10
N PHE A 777 -19.79 -13.88 3.92
CA PHE A 777 -19.50 -14.70 2.74
C PHE A 777 -18.22 -14.20 2.07
N SER A 778 -17.36 -15.12 1.64
CA SER A 778 -16.07 -14.76 1.03
C SER A 778 -16.29 -13.96 -0.27
N GLY A 779 -15.76 -12.74 -0.31
CA GLY A 779 -15.87 -11.86 -1.48
C GLY A 779 -16.94 -10.79 -1.37
N VAL A 780 -17.79 -10.81 -0.33
CA VAL A 780 -18.97 -9.94 -0.22
C VAL A 780 -18.90 -9.07 1.03
N VAL A 781 -19.06 -7.75 0.88
CA VAL A 781 -19.13 -6.82 2.02
C VAL A 781 -20.56 -6.84 2.61
N PRO A 782 -20.73 -7.08 3.93
CA PRO A 782 -22.05 -7.20 4.55
C PRO A 782 -22.77 -5.84 4.68
N HIS A 783 -24.09 -5.84 4.53
CA HIS A 783 -24.92 -4.73 4.98
C HIS A 783 -24.88 -4.68 6.52
N PRO A 784 -24.74 -3.51 7.17
CA PRO A 784 -24.56 -3.42 8.63
C PRO A 784 -25.75 -3.96 9.45
N GLY A 785 -26.90 -4.19 8.81
CA GLY A 785 -28.10 -4.75 9.41
C GLY A 785 -28.99 -3.66 10.00
N GLY A 786 -29.60 -3.92 11.17
CA GLY A 786 -30.38 -2.91 11.90
C GLY A 786 -31.78 -2.61 11.35
N VAL A 787 -32.30 -3.43 10.44
CA VAL A 787 -33.65 -3.27 9.85
C VAL A 787 -34.73 -3.51 10.92
N ASN A 788 -35.74 -2.62 10.92
CA ASN A 788 -36.85 -2.70 11.87
C ASN A 788 -37.75 -3.91 11.57
N ALA A 789 -38.43 -4.43 12.60
CA ALA A 789 -39.36 -5.53 12.40
C ALA A 789 -40.50 -5.14 11.43
N GLY A 790 -40.72 -5.97 10.41
CA GLY A 790 -41.69 -5.73 9.34
C GLY A 790 -41.19 -4.89 8.17
N HIS A 791 -39.90 -4.55 8.15
CA HIS A 791 -39.20 -3.97 7.01
C HIS A 791 -38.36 -5.05 6.31
N SER A 792 -37.98 -4.81 5.05
CA SER A 792 -37.09 -5.66 4.25
C SER A 792 -35.77 -4.95 3.94
N LEU A 793 -34.77 -5.70 3.51
CA LEU A 793 -33.61 -5.17 2.77
C LEU A 793 -33.94 -5.21 1.28
N GLU A 794 -33.97 -4.06 0.61
CA GLU A 794 -34.24 -3.97 -0.82
C GLU A 794 -33.01 -3.43 -1.56
N ARG A 795 -32.63 -4.11 -2.64
CA ARG A 795 -31.53 -3.73 -3.53
C ARG A 795 -31.91 -2.49 -4.34
N ARG A 796 -31.09 -1.44 -4.31
CA ARG A 796 -31.36 -0.18 -5.00
C ARG A 796 -30.13 0.39 -5.70
N PRO A 797 -30.22 0.60 -7.02
CA PRO A 797 -31.25 0.11 -7.92
C PRO A 797 -31.16 -1.42 -8.08
N PRO A 798 -32.27 -2.08 -8.44
CA PRO A 798 -32.37 -3.53 -8.41
C PRO A 798 -31.49 -4.21 -9.47
N GLU A 799 -31.09 -3.48 -10.50
CA GLU A 799 -30.14 -3.91 -11.53
C GLU A 799 -28.67 -3.58 -11.21
N GLN A 800 -28.30 -3.44 -9.92
CA GLN A 800 -26.91 -3.19 -9.51
C GLN A 800 -26.44 -4.15 -8.42
N ASP A 801 -25.28 -4.75 -8.67
CA ASP A 801 -24.60 -5.63 -7.73
C ASP A 801 -23.12 -5.29 -7.73
N THR A 802 -22.65 -4.83 -6.58
CA THR A 802 -21.28 -4.39 -6.35
C THR A 802 -20.51 -5.36 -5.47
N ASP A 803 -21.12 -6.51 -5.13
CA ASP A 803 -20.69 -7.41 -4.05
C ASP A 803 -20.51 -6.66 -2.71
N ASP A 804 -21.16 -5.49 -2.56
CA ASP A 804 -21.16 -4.67 -1.36
C ASP A 804 -22.59 -4.37 -0.93
N CYS A 805 -23.10 -5.24 -0.07
CA CYS A 805 -24.47 -5.17 0.43
C CYS A 805 -24.73 -3.88 1.23
N SER A 806 -23.71 -3.22 1.76
CA SER A 806 -23.86 -1.93 2.45
C SER A 806 -24.21 -0.77 1.51
N ARG A 807 -23.92 -0.92 0.21
CA ARG A 807 -24.28 0.03 -0.84
C ARG A 807 -25.50 -0.41 -1.62
N ASP A 808 -25.60 -1.71 -1.84
CA ASP A 808 -26.60 -2.27 -2.73
C ASP A 808 -27.97 -2.34 -2.04
N PHE A 809 -28.03 -2.57 -0.72
CA PHE A 809 -29.29 -2.76 0.00
C PHE A 809 -29.64 -1.61 0.94
N PHE A 810 -30.95 -1.34 1.07
CA PHE A 810 -31.50 -0.31 1.94
C PHE A 810 -32.70 -0.83 2.74
N ASP A 811 -32.91 -0.25 3.93
CA ASP A 811 -34.10 -0.50 4.76
C ASP A 811 -35.39 -0.05 4.04
N ARG A 812 -36.28 -1.01 3.76
CA ARG A 812 -37.50 -0.82 2.97
C ARG A 812 -38.78 -0.97 3.82
N TYR A 813 -39.57 0.11 3.86
CA TYR A 813 -40.92 0.12 4.41
C TYR A 813 -41.92 0.94 3.57
N PRO A 814 -43.11 0.40 3.28
CA PRO A 814 -43.45 -1.03 3.41
C PRO A 814 -42.63 -1.88 2.41
N PRO A 815 -42.41 -3.17 2.70
CA PRO A 815 -41.81 -4.12 1.74
C PRO A 815 -42.56 -4.18 0.42
N THR A 816 -41.87 -4.51 -0.69
CA THR A 816 -42.41 -4.46 -2.07
C THR A 816 -42.29 -5.76 -2.86
N PRO A 817 -42.73 -6.91 -2.33
CA PRO A 817 -42.60 -8.19 -3.01
C PRO A 817 -43.32 -8.21 -4.38
N GLY A 818 -42.61 -8.67 -5.40
CA GLY A 818 -43.02 -8.74 -6.79
C GLY A 818 -42.94 -7.39 -7.54
N ALA A 819 -42.29 -6.37 -6.98
CA ALA A 819 -42.20 -5.05 -7.57
C ALA A 819 -40.82 -4.40 -7.34
N LEU A 820 -40.21 -3.91 -8.42
CA LEU A 820 -38.99 -3.12 -8.33
C LEU A 820 -39.25 -1.75 -7.69
N PRO A 821 -38.26 -1.18 -6.98
CA PRO A 821 -38.33 0.19 -6.51
C PRO A 821 -38.47 1.17 -7.69
N GLU A 822 -39.41 2.12 -7.57
CA GLU A 822 -39.59 3.23 -8.53
C GLU A 822 -38.46 4.28 -8.48
#